data_AF-A0A495QXM5-F1
#
_entry.id   AF-A0A495QXM5-F1
#
_cell.length_a   1.000
_cell.length_b   1.000
_cell.length_c   1.000
_cell.angle_alpha   90.00
_cell.angle_beta   90.00
_cell.angle_gamma   90.00
#
_symmetry.space_group_name_H-M   'P 1'
#
loop_
_entity.id
_entity.type
_entity.pdbx_description
1 polymer ?
#
loop_
_entity_poly.entity_id
_entity_poly.type
_entity_poly.pdbx_seq_one_letter_code
_entity_poly.pdbx_strand_id
1 'polypeptide(L)'
;MSDTFEAHASGVHGGMHAGAGDINHNYYLLQSGPLGVSPRKLPVDELRWLRQRFVEPTGLGKARDILEATRTVLLDGLTGSGRTAAAKMLLWEVGGDGGRFHELLLQEGENVPPVDHSHVGDGELVWMDLSQLAEPRWHEVRAELSSLRATVQDRDARLVLVLPDKTGHLGSTLDPYRAEIQRPAVEEVLYRYLRVEEICQPNQSPPSRFLDTDWRMEDVSRYIELIRRARVEHREGTFEQWCEDAHRAFSGQLEDVTAQVAGLAAGRQRALLLAVAMLHNAHADVIHHASAALLETVAHPREESPILERAPLDLRLKEIGAEIDASSKVRFKKLDYDAAVRSYFWTYMPELHSALQDWIEQTANSQELESRERAYLIERFTEQCLNERYRQALFSLVEKLTAAPTTRQKMEAAALVLQRGLRDKEQARPFRRKIYEWSRSNNLSNRLAEVIIAACRDEMMTKYPDEALVRLHHVARRERGTRARETLVELAGSAPRLRRQMLARLTEAPPEAREWPTDVDLFLDLADPEALTDPGWRDHALISERTVRRQLTIGWALVFARRPCEMWVLKLSPWLQVAAADQQHRNALLSILVRAGRGNATALAQLYTMTREKESWALLSDPLIQLINTLRETPDHPTYVDDRRTS
;
A
#
# COMPACT_ATOMS: atom_id res chain seq x y z
N MET A 1 8.33 2.75 67.91
CA MET A 1 7.65 1.55 67.36
C MET A 1 6.60 2.09 66.41
N SER A 2 6.95 2.66 65.25
CA SER A 2 7.55 2.05 64.05
C SER A 2 6.73 0.86 63.55
N ASP A 3 5.89 1.12 62.56
CA ASP A 3 5.69 0.22 61.43
C ASP A 3 5.58 1.06 60.16
N THR A 4 6.65 0.99 59.37
CA THR A 4 6.86 1.52 58.04
C THR A 4 6.18 0.60 57.03
N PHE A 5 5.21 1.12 56.28
CA PHE A 5 4.78 0.48 55.03
C PHE A 5 5.59 1.08 53.88
N GLU A 6 6.62 0.35 53.47
CA GLU A 6 7.33 0.56 52.21
C GLU A 6 6.43 0.11 51.05
N ALA A 7 6.04 1.06 50.19
CA ALA A 7 5.45 0.75 48.90
C ALA A 7 6.58 0.62 47.88
N HIS A 8 6.94 -0.62 47.53
CA HIS A 8 7.80 -0.91 46.38
C HIS A 8 7.06 -0.58 45.08
N ALA A 9 7.42 0.54 44.46
CA ALA A 9 7.08 0.84 43.07
C ALA A 9 8.04 0.10 42.14
N SER A 10 7.65 -1.10 41.69
CA SER A 10 8.34 -1.82 40.62
C SER A 10 7.63 -1.61 39.29
N GLY A 11 8.34 -1.03 38.31
CA GLY A 11 8.06 -1.17 36.89
C GLY A 11 7.16 -0.11 36.25
N VAL A 12 7.74 1.05 35.90
CA VAL A 12 7.13 1.98 34.95
C VAL A 12 7.28 1.39 33.55
N HIS A 13 6.22 0.74 33.05
CA HIS A 13 6.09 0.42 31.63
C HIS A 13 5.30 1.52 30.93
N GLY A 14 5.98 2.63 30.64
CA GLY A 14 5.52 3.57 29.63
C GLY A 14 5.60 2.88 28.27
N GLY A 15 4.47 2.76 27.58
CA GLY A 15 4.39 2.20 26.23
C GLY A 15 5.13 3.08 25.23
N MET A 16 6.45 2.91 25.13
CA MET A 16 7.22 3.38 24.00
C MET A 16 6.84 2.51 22.80
N HIS A 17 6.23 3.12 21.79
CA HIS A 17 6.04 2.52 20.49
C HIS A 17 7.40 2.34 19.80
N ALA A 18 8.09 1.26 20.16
CA ALA A 18 9.27 0.73 19.50
C ALA A 18 8.89 -0.58 18.81
N GLY A 19 8.07 -0.49 17.75
CA GLY A 19 7.84 -1.62 16.86
C GLY A 19 9.18 -2.10 16.29
N ALA A 20 9.44 -3.41 16.34
CA ALA A 20 10.68 -4.02 15.87
C ALA A 20 10.56 -4.45 14.41
N GLY A 21 10.58 -3.49 13.48
CA GLY A 21 10.41 -3.80 12.06
C GLY A 21 11.35 -3.05 11.12
N ASP A 22 11.70 -3.70 10.01
CA ASP A 22 12.50 -3.09 8.95
C ASP A 22 11.68 -1.98 8.26
N ILE A 23 12.11 -0.72 8.36
CA ILE A 23 11.39 0.42 7.78
C ILE A 23 11.60 0.50 6.26
N ASN A 24 10.54 0.18 5.51
CA ASN A 24 10.35 0.68 4.16
C ASN A 24 10.08 2.20 4.18
N HIS A 25 11.09 3.02 3.86
CA HIS A 25 10.95 4.47 3.67
C HIS A 25 10.13 4.74 2.41
N ASN A 26 8.86 5.14 2.58
CA ASN A 26 8.04 5.66 1.50
C ASN A 26 8.02 7.17 1.63
N TYR A 27 8.88 7.87 0.90
CA TYR A 27 8.79 9.32 0.74
C TYR A 27 7.66 9.66 -0.24
N TYR A 28 6.56 10.21 0.26
CA TYR A 28 5.67 11.05 -0.54
C TYR A 28 5.40 12.34 0.23
N LEU A 29 6.17 13.37 -0.10
CA LEU A 29 5.88 14.76 0.25
C LEU A 29 4.76 15.26 -0.68
N LEU A 30 3.68 15.74 -0.07
CA LEU A 30 2.63 16.61 -0.61
C LEU A 30 2.91 17.23 -1.98
N GLN A 31 2.49 16.57 -3.07
CA GLN A 31 2.09 17.23 -4.31
C GLN A 31 0.93 16.46 -4.94
N SER A 32 -0.27 17.01 -4.77
CA SER A 32 -1.44 16.64 -5.57
C SER A 32 -1.20 17.11 -7.01
N GLY A 33 -0.85 16.18 -7.89
CA GLY A 33 -0.79 16.36 -9.34
C GLY A 33 -1.38 15.12 -10.04
N PRO A 34 -1.97 15.26 -11.24
CA PRO A 34 -2.71 14.17 -11.89
C PRO A 34 -1.73 13.23 -12.58
N LEU A 35 -1.38 12.10 -11.96
CA LEU A 35 -0.52 11.11 -12.61
C LEU A 35 -0.98 9.69 -12.31
N GLY A 36 -1.34 8.96 -13.37
CA GLY A 36 -1.47 7.52 -13.36
C GLY A 36 -0.13 6.88 -13.02
N VAL A 37 0.03 6.47 -11.77
CA VAL A 37 1.21 5.74 -11.32
C VAL A 37 0.93 4.25 -11.42
N SER A 38 1.73 3.58 -12.25
CA SER A 38 1.65 2.15 -12.53
C SER A 38 1.80 1.33 -11.24
N PRO A 39 1.07 0.21 -11.10
CA PRO A 39 1.02 -0.53 -9.85
C PRO A 39 2.29 -1.40 -9.67
N ARG A 40 3.16 -0.99 -8.75
CA ARG A 40 4.51 -1.51 -8.44
C ARG A 40 5.38 -1.89 -9.63
N LYS A 41 5.75 -0.86 -10.37
CA LYS A 41 7.19 -0.59 -10.58
C LYS A 41 7.67 0.06 -9.27
N LEU A 42 8.74 -0.40 -8.62
CA LEU A 42 9.43 0.57 -7.76
C LEU A 42 9.85 1.69 -8.72
N PRO A 43 9.47 2.96 -8.48
CA PRO A 43 9.92 4.04 -9.35
C PRO A 43 11.43 3.92 -9.48
N VAL A 44 11.96 3.96 -10.70
CA VAL A 44 13.41 3.92 -10.95
C VAL A 44 14.11 4.96 -10.07
N ASP A 45 13.43 6.06 -9.76
CA ASP A 45 13.89 7.11 -8.86
C ASP A 45 13.97 6.68 -7.38
N GLU A 46 13.08 5.82 -6.86
CA GLU A 46 13.19 5.26 -5.50
C GLU A 46 14.41 4.33 -5.39
N LEU A 47 14.65 3.52 -6.41
CA LEU A 47 15.81 2.62 -6.45
C LEU A 47 17.11 3.37 -6.62
N ARG A 48 17.13 4.40 -7.46
CA ARG A 48 18.26 5.32 -7.60
C ARG A 48 18.51 6.06 -6.28
N TRP A 49 17.46 6.53 -5.61
CA TRP A 49 17.53 7.18 -4.31
C TRP A 49 18.13 6.25 -3.24
N LEU A 50 17.66 5.00 -3.20
CA LEU A 50 18.18 3.97 -2.30
C LEU A 50 19.64 3.66 -2.59
N ARG A 51 20.00 3.46 -3.86
CA ARG A 51 21.38 3.16 -4.30
C ARG A 51 22.38 4.23 -3.89
N GLN A 52 22.00 5.51 -3.98
CA GLN A 52 22.86 6.62 -3.54
C GLN A 52 23.20 6.55 -2.04
N ARG A 53 22.27 6.04 -1.23
CA ARG A 53 22.35 6.02 0.24
C ARG A 53 22.75 4.67 0.83
N PHE A 54 22.68 3.61 0.03
CA PHE A 54 22.94 2.25 0.47
C PHE A 54 24.41 2.01 0.81
N VAL A 55 24.67 1.58 2.04
CA VAL A 55 25.95 1.04 2.50
C VAL A 55 25.85 -0.47 2.45
N GLU A 56 26.81 -1.12 1.81
CA GLU A 56 26.79 -2.57 1.62
C GLU A 56 26.98 -3.29 2.97
N PRO A 57 26.00 -4.09 3.43
CA PRO A 57 26.16 -4.88 4.64
C PRO A 57 27.12 -6.04 4.40
N THR A 58 27.88 -6.40 5.43
CA THR A 58 28.66 -7.65 5.44
C THR A 58 27.74 -8.83 5.13
N GLY A 59 28.16 -9.69 4.20
CA GLY A 59 27.39 -10.86 3.74
C GLY A 59 26.64 -10.67 2.42
N LEU A 60 26.48 -9.43 1.93
CA LEU A 60 25.77 -9.17 0.66
C LEU A 60 26.46 -9.83 -0.55
N GLY A 61 27.80 -9.87 -0.59
CA GLY A 61 28.55 -10.55 -1.64
C GLY A 61 28.17 -12.02 -1.81
N LYS A 62 28.06 -12.76 -0.70
CA LYS A 62 27.61 -14.15 -0.72
C LYS A 62 26.17 -14.29 -1.23
N ALA A 63 25.29 -13.36 -0.87
CA ALA A 63 23.92 -13.36 -1.35
C ALA A 63 23.83 -13.16 -2.87
N ARG A 64 24.73 -12.32 -3.43
CA ARG A 64 24.87 -12.10 -4.87
C ARG A 64 25.27 -13.39 -5.59
N ASP A 65 26.31 -14.06 -5.11
CA ASP A 65 26.80 -15.32 -5.69
C ASP A 65 25.71 -16.40 -5.71
N ILE A 66 24.93 -16.52 -4.62
CA ILE A 66 23.82 -17.48 -4.52
C ILE A 66 22.70 -17.15 -5.52
N LEU A 67 22.34 -15.86 -5.64
CA LEU A 67 21.29 -15.42 -6.56
C LEU A 67 21.68 -15.66 -8.03
N GLU A 68 22.94 -15.43 -8.38
CA GLU A 68 23.45 -15.69 -9.73
C GLU A 68 23.46 -17.19 -10.05
N ALA A 69 23.90 -18.03 -9.11
CA ALA A 69 24.02 -19.47 -9.33
C ALA A 69 22.68 -20.21 -9.34
N THR A 70 21.72 -19.77 -8.52
CA THR A 70 20.49 -20.55 -8.25
C THR A 70 19.20 -19.83 -8.58
N ARG A 71 19.28 -18.55 -8.98
CA ARG A 71 18.13 -17.64 -9.22
C ARG A 71 17.25 -17.40 -7.99
N THR A 72 17.61 -17.90 -6.82
CA THR A 72 16.85 -17.71 -5.58
C THR A 72 17.79 -17.51 -4.40
N VAL A 73 17.58 -16.46 -3.60
CA VAL A 73 18.33 -16.25 -2.35
C VAL A 73 17.38 -15.92 -1.20
N LEU A 74 17.68 -16.48 -0.02
CA LEU A 74 16.97 -16.25 1.24
C LEU A 74 17.85 -15.39 2.13
N LEU A 75 17.50 -14.12 2.28
CA LEU A 75 18.21 -13.16 3.12
C LEU A 75 17.79 -13.29 4.57
N ASP A 76 18.79 -13.52 5.41
CA ASP A 76 18.64 -13.61 6.86
C ASP A 76 19.50 -12.56 7.57
N GLY A 77 19.15 -12.25 8.81
CA GLY A 77 19.85 -11.28 9.64
C GLY A 77 18.94 -10.74 10.73
N LEU A 78 19.54 -10.08 11.72
CA LEU A 78 18.79 -9.46 12.81
C LEU A 78 17.86 -8.35 12.31
N THR A 79 16.75 -8.14 13.02
CA THR A 79 15.85 -7.01 12.77
C THR A 79 16.60 -5.68 12.82
N GLY A 80 16.36 -4.81 11.83
CA GLY A 80 17.03 -3.52 11.69
C GLY A 80 18.41 -3.59 11.03
N SER A 81 18.79 -4.71 10.41
CA SER A 81 20.04 -4.85 9.63
C SER A 81 19.94 -4.32 8.20
N GLY A 82 18.74 -3.99 7.72
CA GLY A 82 18.53 -3.48 6.35
C GLY A 82 18.26 -4.57 5.30
N ARG A 83 17.77 -5.75 5.71
CA ARG A 83 17.47 -6.90 4.81
C ARG A 83 16.60 -6.53 3.62
N THR A 84 15.56 -5.73 3.82
CA THR A 84 14.68 -5.29 2.73
C THR A 84 15.41 -4.36 1.75
N ALA A 85 16.30 -3.49 2.22
CA ALA A 85 17.13 -2.66 1.35
C ALA A 85 18.13 -3.51 0.55
N ALA A 86 18.79 -4.47 1.22
CA ALA A 86 19.68 -5.44 0.59
C ALA A 86 18.97 -6.26 -0.50
N ALA A 87 17.74 -6.73 -0.25
CA ALA A 87 16.93 -7.47 -1.21
C ALA A 87 16.70 -6.69 -2.50
N LYS A 88 16.29 -5.42 -2.36
CA LYS A 88 16.05 -4.51 -3.48
C LYS A 88 17.35 -4.21 -4.25
N MET A 89 18.47 -4.03 -3.56
CA MET A 89 19.76 -3.77 -4.20
C MET A 89 20.30 -4.97 -4.97
N LEU A 90 20.13 -6.20 -4.48
CA LEU A 90 20.49 -7.41 -5.22
C LEU A 90 19.73 -7.52 -6.55
N LEU A 91 18.42 -7.28 -6.53
CA LEU A 91 17.61 -7.30 -7.76
C LEU A 91 17.96 -6.15 -8.70
N TRP A 92 18.28 -4.97 -8.15
CA TRP A 92 18.73 -3.82 -8.94
C TRP A 92 20.05 -4.09 -9.65
N GLU A 93 21.03 -4.69 -8.98
CA GLU A 93 22.33 -5.03 -9.56
C GLU A 93 22.19 -6.01 -10.73
N VAL A 94 21.24 -6.92 -10.64
CA VAL A 94 20.92 -7.89 -11.68
C VAL A 94 20.17 -7.26 -12.85
N GLY A 95 19.16 -6.44 -12.56
CA GLY A 95 18.29 -5.84 -13.58
C GLY A 95 18.88 -4.61 -14.26
N GLY A 96 19.92 -4.00 -13.68
CA GLY A 96 20.47 -2.71 -14.10
C GLY A 96 19.47 -1.55 -13.97
N ASP A 97 19.84 -0.40 -14.54
CA ASP A 97 19.06 0.85 -14.43
C ASP A 97 17.66 0.78 -15.09
N GLY A 98 17.38 -0.26 -15.88
CA GLY A 98 16.09 -0.53 -16.53
C GLY A 98 15.30 -1.69 -15.94
N GLY A 99 15.88 -2.46 -15.02
CA GLY A 99 15.31 -3.69 -14.47
C GLY A 99 14.12 -3.40 -13.55
N ARG A 100 12.92 -3.76 -13.99
CA ARG A 100 11.70 -3.65 -13.16
C ARG A 100 11.57 -4.92 -12.34
N PHE A 101 11.52 -4.78 -11.02
CA PHE A 101 11.16 -5.85 -10.11
C PHE A 101 9.94 -5.50 -9.27
N HIS A 102 9.19 -6.54 -8.86
CA HIS A 102 7.99 -6.38 -8.04
C HIS A 102 8.04 -7.27 -6.80
N GLU A 103 7.23 -6.88 -5.81
CA GLU A 103 7.06 -7.63 -4.57
C GLU A 103 5.95 -8.68 -4.76
N LEU A 104 6.20 -9.93 -4.40
CA LEU A 104 5.17 -10.94 -4.19
C LEU A 104 4.58 -10.78 -2.80
N LEU A 105 3.26 -10.64 -2.77
CA LEU A 105 2.51 -10.49 -1.55
C LEU A 105 1.87 -11.83 -1.17
N LEU A 106 1.82 -12.10 0.13
CA LEU A 106 1.09 -13.25 0.66
C LEU A 106 -0.41 -13.07 0.42
N GLN A 107 -1.08 -14.12 -0.04
CA GLN A 107 -2.53 -14.11 -0.20
C GLN A 107 -3.24 -14.19 1.15
N GLU A 108 -4.47 -13.64 1.18
CA GLU A 108 -5.34 -13.65 2.36
C GLU A 108 -6.61 -14.46 2.04
N GLY A 109 -6.88 -15.50 2.84
CA GLY A 109 -8.11 -16.29 2.75
C GLY A 109 -7.95 -17.67 3.38
N GLU A 110 -9.01 -18.17 4.02
CA GLU A 110 -9.07 -19.58 4.43
C GLU A 110 -9.14 -20.45 3.16
N ASN A 111 -8.29 -21.49 3.08
CA ASN A 111 -8.17 -22.42 1.95
C ASN A 111 -7.59 -21.85 0.64
N VAL A 112 -6.88 -20.71 0.71
CA VAL A 112 -6.12 -20.17 -0.43
C VAL A 112 -4.62 -20.41 -0.19
N PRO A 113 -3.85 -20.91 -1.17
CA PRO A 113 -2.40 -21.04 -1.02
C PRO A 113 -1.76 -19.72 -0.57
N PRO A 114 -0.84 -19.73 0.40
CA PRO A 114 -0.21 -18.51 0.91
C PRO A 114 0.50 -17.69 -0.17
N VAL A 115 1.01 -18.35 -1.21
CA VAL A 115 1.68 -17.73 -2.35
C VAL A 115 1.00 -18.18 -3.63
N ASP A 116 0.62 -17.22 -4.47
CA ASP A 116 0.10 -17.50 -5.80
C ASP A 116 1.21 -17.44 -6.84
N HIS A 117 1.56 -18.62 -7.33
CA HIS A 117 2.64 -18.80 -8.29
C HIS A 117 2.33 -18.12 -9.62
N SER A 118 1.06 -17.82 -9.98
CA SER A 118 0.71 -17.11 -11.22
C SER A 118 1.26 -15.67 -11.28
N HIS A 119 1.67 -15.13 -10.14
CA HIS A 119 2.24 -13.79 -10.01
C HIS A 119 3.72 -13.70 -10.44
N VAL A 120 4.38 -14.83 -10.73
CA VAL A 120 5.75 -14.87 -11.29
C VAL A 120 5.66 -14.97 -12.81
N GLY A 121 6.02 -13.96 -13.58
CA GLY A 121 6.12 -14.06 -15.03
C GLY A 121 7.45 -14.61 -15.50
N ASP A 122 7.52 -14.89 -16.80
CA ASP A 122 8.75 -15.33 -17.46
C ASP A 122 9.81 -14.21 -17.41
N GLY A 123 11.02 -14.53 -16.96
CA GLY A 123 12.14 -13.59 -16.83
C GLY A 123 11.98 -12.51 -15.75
N GLU A 124 10.93 -12.56 -14.92
CA GLU A 124 10.65 -11.48 -13.97
C GLU A 124 11.62 -11.48 -12.77
N LEU A 125 11.94 -10.27 -12.29
CA LEU A 125 12.72 -10.06 -11.07
C LEU A 125 11.76 -9.81 -9.90
N VAL A 126 11.88 -10.61 -8.85
CA VAL A 126 10.83 -10.71 -7.83
C VAL A 126 11.44 -10.75 -6.44
N TRP A 127 10.82 -10.07 -5.48
CA TRP A 127 11.18 -10.21 -4.06
C TRP A 127 9.96 -10.43 -3.17
N MET A 128 10.16 -10.87 -1.95
CA MET A 128 9.08 -11.09 -0.98
C MET A 128 9.58 -10.75 0.43
N ASP A 129 8.83 -9.90 1.13
CA ASP A 129 9.12 -9.52 2.52
C ASP A 129 8.37 -10.40 3.51
N LEU A 130 9.09 -11.28 4.22
CA LEU A 130 8.54 -12.10 5.30
C LEU A 130 9.06 -11.66 6.67
N SER A 131 9.76 -10.52 6.77
CA SER A 131 10.41 -10.06 8.01
C SER A 131 9.43 -9.90 9.18
N GLN A 132 8.17 -9.56 8.88
CA GLN A 132 7.09 -9.32 9.85
C GLN A 132 6.15 -10.52 10.05
N LEU A 133 6.50 -11.70 9.50
CA LEU A 133 5.61 -12.85 9.52
C LEU A 133 5.66 -13.56 10.88
N ALA A 134 4.49 -13.76 11.50
CA ALA A 134 4.39 -14.54 12.73
C ALA A 134 4.63 -16.04 12.50
N GLU A 135 5.19 -16.71 13.52
CA GLU A 135 5.54 -18.15 13.56
C GLU A 135 4.51 -19.10 12.91
N PRO A 136 3.19 -19.06 13.22
CA PRO A 136 2.23 -19.99 12.63
C PRO A 136 2.14 -19.87 11.10
N ARG A 137 2.16 -18.63 10.60
CA ARG A 137 2.04 -18.35 9.17
C ARG A 137 3.36 -18.60 8.43
N TRP A 138 4.48 -18.52 9.14
CA TRP A 138 5.78 -18.90 8.59
C TRP A 138 5.83 -20.39 8.20
N HIS A 139 5.25 -21.28 8.99
CA HIS A 139 5.21 -22.71 8.64
C HIS A 139 4.46 -22.98 7.33
N GLU A 140 3.32 -22.32 7.11
CA GLU A 140 2.52 -22.44 5.89
C GLU A 140 3.30 -21.94 4.67
N VAL A 141 3.91 -20.75 4.77
CA VAL A 141 4.72 -20.18 3.68
C VAL A 141 5.95 -21.05 3.39
N ARG A 142 6.62 -21.54 4.43
CA ARG A 142 7.81 -22.40 4.30
C ARG A 142 7.52 -23.68 3.52
N ALA A 143 6.33 -24.25 3.66
CA ALA A 143 5.92 -25.43 2.91
C ALA A 143 5.83 -25.17 1.39
N GLU A 144 5.45 -23.96 0.99
CA GLU A 144 5.30 -23.57 -0.42
C GLU A 144 6.60 -23.10 -1.09
N LEU A 145 7.64 -22.73 -0.33
CA LEU A 145 8.87 -22.14 -0.89
C LEU A 145 9.57 -23.04 -1.93
N SER A 146 9.49 -24.37 -1.78
CA SER A 146 10.07 -25.29 -2.77
C SER A 146 9.32 -25.28 -4.10
N SER A 147 7.98 -25.21 -4.06
CA SER A 147 7.12 -25.10 -5.24
C SER A 147 7.27 -23.74 -5.92
N LEU A 148 7.39 -22.68 -5.13
CA LEU A 148 7.69 -21.34 -5.63
C LEU A 148 9.05 -21.31 -6.35
N ARG A 149 10.10 -21.89 -5.76
CA ARG A 149 11.43 -21.98 -6.38
C ARG A 149 11.39 -22.75 -7.71
N ALA A 150 10.66 -23.87 -7.77
CA ALA A 150 10.48 -24.61 -9.01
C ALA A 150 9.84 -23.72 -10.09
N THR A 151 8.80 -22.97 -9.73
CA THR A 151 8.14 -22.01 -10.64
C THR A 151 9.12 -20.93 -11.13
N VAL A 152 9.94 -20.37 -10.23
CA VAL A 152 10.95 -19.35 -10.57
C VAL A 152 11.97 -19.90 -11.56
N GLN A 153 12.44 -21.14 -11.33
CA GLN A 153 13.39 -21.81 -12.21
C GLN A 153 12.78 -22.08 -13.59
N ASP A 154 11.56 -22.62 -13.64
CA ASP A 154 10.85 -22.95 -14.88
C ASP A 154 10.55 -21.72 -15.74
N ARG A 155 10.35 -20.57 -15.09
CA ARG A 155 10.06 -19.29 -15.75
C ARG A 155 11.28 -18.42 -16.01
N ASP A 156 12.49 -18.93 -15.74
CA ASP A 156 13.73 -18.14 -15.85
C ASP A 156 13.69 -16.81 -15.03
N ALA A 157 12.88 -16.78 -13.98
CA ALA A 157 12.71 -15.63 -13.10
C ALA A 157 13.81 -15.61 -12.03
N ARG A 158 13.90 -14.53 -11.26
CA ARG A 158 14.80 -14.43 -10.09
C ARG A 158 14.07 -13.99 -8.84
N LEU A 159 14.39 -14.59 -7.69
CA LEU A 159 13.69 -14.40 -6.44
C LEU A 159 14.62 -14.03 -5.27
N VAL A 160 14.28 -12.97 -4.54
CA VAL A 160 14.91 -12.62 -3.26
C VAL A 160 13.87 -12.64 -2.13
N LEU A 161 14.04 -13.50 -1.14
CA LEU A 161 13.15 -13.62 0.01
C LEU A 161 13.82 -13.01 1.25
N VAL A 162 13.14 -12.09 1.95
CA VAL A 162 13.58 -11.60 3.27
C VAL A 162 12.93 -12.46 4.34
N LEU A 163 13.72 -13.13 5.17
CA LEU A 163 13.23 -14.06 6.18
C LEU A 163 12.73 -13.36 7.46
N PRO A 164 11.81 -13.99 8.22
CA PRO A 164 11.45 -13.57 9.58
C PRO A 164 12.66 -13.52 10.52
N ASP A 165 12.58 -12.72 11.59
CA ASP A 165 13.55 -12.80 12.68
C ASP A 165 13.44 -14.17 13.38
N LYS A 166 14.55 -14.91 13.51
CA LYS A 166 14.65 -16.24 14.15
C LYS A 166 14.06 -17.43 13.37
N THR A 167 14.34 -17.54 12.07
CA THR A 167 13.92 -18.73 11.29
C THR A 167 14.53 -20.06 11.71
N GLY A 168 15.62 -20.06 12.49
CA GLY A 168 16.32 -21.27 12.90
C GLY A 168 16.96 -21.99 11.71
N HIS A 169 16.81 -23.31 11.63
CA HIS A 169 17.27 -24.13 10.50
C HIS A 169 16.13 -24.30 9.50
N LEU A 170 16.38 -23.98 8.21
CA LEU A 170 15.36 -24.03 7.16
C LEU A 170 15.18 -25.45 6.58
N GLY A 171 16.02 -26.40 7.00
CA GLY A 171 16.14 -27.75 6.46
C GLY A 171 17.15 -27.85 5.31
N SER A 172 17.61 -29.06 5.02
CA SER A 172 18.66 -29.34 4.02
C SER A 172 18.30 -28.89 2.59
N THR A 173 17.01 -28.75 2.29
CA THR A 173 16.53 -28.34 0.97
C THR A 173 16.55 -26.83 0.74
N LEU A 174 16.54 -26.00 1.80
CA LEU A 174 16.47 -24.54 1.70
C LEU A 174 17.72 -23.83 2.20
N ASP A 175 18.45 -24.44 3.15
CA ASP A 175 19.70 -23.90 3.68
C ASP A 175 20.75 -23.53 2.62
N PRO A 176 20.92 -24.25 1.49
CA PRO A 176 21.87 -23.86 0.44
C PRO A 176 21.62 -22.48 -0.18
N TYR A 177 20.38 -21.97 -0.08
CA TYR A 177 19.99 -20.67 -0.63
C TYR A 177 20.06 -19.54 0.41
N ARG A 178 20.45 -19.83 1.66
CA ARG A 178 20.49 -18.86 2.76
C ARG A 178 21.77 -18.02 2.73
N ALA A 179 21.59 -16.71 2.83
CA ALA A 179 22.67 -15.74 3.03
C ALA A 179 22.36 -14.87 4.25
N GLU A 180 23.25 -14.89 5.23
CA GLU A 180 23.17 -14.03 6.41
C GLU A 180 23.85 -12.70 6.13
N ILE A 181 23.19 -11.60 6.48
CA ILE A 181 23.73 -10.24 6.42
C ILE A 181 23.80 -9.62 7.80
N GLN A 182 24.79 -8.77 8.01
CA GLN A 182 24.97 -8.01 9.25
C GLN A 182 24.57 -6.54 9.09
N ARG A 183 24.26 -5.88 10.22
CA ARG A 183 23.95 -4.46 10.22
C ARG A 183 25.19 -3.65 9.77
N PRO A 184 25.07 -2.71 8.82
CA PRO A 184 26.16 -1.80 8.47
C PRO A 184 26.45 -0.82 9.62
N ALA A 185 27.63 -0.20 9.61
CA ALA A 185 28.00 0.79 10.62
C ALA A 185 27.05 2.01 10.58
N VAL A 186 26.43 2.34 11.71
CA VAL A 186 25.46 3.44 11.85
C VAL A 186 26.06 4.76 11.37
N GLU A 187 27.31 5.03 11.76
CA GLU A 187 28.04 6.25 11.38
C GLU A 187 28.19 6.40 9.86
N GLU A 188 28.52 5.31 9.17
CA GLU A 188 28.72 5.32 7.72
C GLU A 188 27.41 5.59 6.98
N VAL A 189 26.32 4.96 7.44
CA VAL A 189 24.98 5.17 6.88
C VAL A 189 24.54 6.63 7.11
N LEU A 190 24.69 7.14 8.33
CA LEU A 190 24.32 8.50 8.69
C LEU A 190 25.09 9.53 7.86
N TYR A 191 26.42 9.39 7.76
CA TYR A 191 27.26 10.26 6.95
C TYR A 191 26.85 10.24 5.48
N ARG A 192 26.57 9.05 4.94
CA ARG A 192 26.16 8.91 3.53
C ARG A 192 24.83 9.60 3.25
N TYR A 193 23.85 9.47 4.14
CA TYR A 193 22.57 10.17 4.00
C TYR A 193 22.74 11.70 4.08
N LEU A 194 23.46 12.21 5.08
CA LEU A 194 23.66 13.65 5.25
C LEU A 194 24.38 14.29 4.05
N ARG A 195 25.34 13.55 3.47
CA ARG A 195 26.05 13.97 2.25
C ARG A 195 25.13 14.04 1.04
N VAL A 196 24.26 13.05 0.84
CA VAL A 196 23.35 13.05 -0.32
C VAL A 196 22.24 14.10 -0.18
N GLU A 197 21.82 14.42 1.04
CA GLU A 197 20.85 15.50 1.32
C GLU A 197 21.49 16.90 1.37
N GLU A 198 22.80 17.01 1.17
CA GLU A 198 23.56 18.28 1.22
C GLU A 198 23.30 19.06 2.53
N ILE A 199 23.20 18.33 3.66
CA ILE A 199 22.91 18.91 4.98
C ILE A 199 24.21 19.29 5.72
N CYS A 200 25.27 18.49 5.58
CA CYS A 200 26.55 18.72 6.24
C CYS A 200 27.68 18.92 5.22
N GLN A 201 28.69 19.69 5.61
CA GLN A 201 29.95 19.72 4.87
C GLN A 201 30.74 18.41 5.09
N PRO A 202 31.67 18.03 4.20
CA PRO A 202 32.40 16.75 4.27
C PRO A 202 33.14 16.48 5.60
N ASN A 203 33.41 17.52 6.39
CA ASN A 203 34.18 17.43 7.64
C ASN A 203 33.30 17.59 8.90
N GLN A 204 31.98 17.69 8.76
CA GLN A 204 31.06 17.84 9.88
C GLN A 204 30.39 16.51 10.19
N SER A 205 30.68 15.98 11.37
CA SER A 205 30.01 14.78 11.91
C SER A 205 28.96 15.19 12.95
N PRO A 206 27.82 14.48 13.03
CA PRO A 206 26.89 14.67 14.13
C PRO A 206 27.60 14.38 15.47
N PRO A 207 27.27 15.11 16.56
CA PRO A 207 27.93 14.91 17.86
C PRO A 207 27.83 13.46 18.35
N SER A 208 28.95 12.87 18.77
CA SER A 208 29.07 11.44 19.13
C SER A 208 28.12 11.01 20.25
N ARG A 209 27.80 11.91 21.18
CA ARG A 209 26.81 11.69 22.26
C ARG A 209 25.42 11.28 21.77
N PHE A 210 25.11 11.54 20.50
CA PHE A 210 23.82 11.14 19.90
C PHE A 210 23.87 9.73 19.29
N LEU A 211 25.05 9.12 19.18
CA LEU A 211 25.31 7.85 18.51
C LEU A 211 25.63 6.70 19.49
N ASP A 212 25.69 6.99 20.80
CA ASP A 212 25.98 6.00 21.86
C ASP A 212 24.83 4.99 22.11
N THR A 213 23.75 5.07 21.35
CA THR A 213 22.56 4.21 21.48
C THR A 213 22.56 3.13 20.39
N ASP A 214 22.05 1.92 20.70
CA ASP A 214 21.90 0.79 19.74
C ASP A 214 20.87 1.11 18.63
N TRP A 215 21.23 1.98 17.71
CA TRP A 215 20.37 2.46 16.63
C TRP A 215 20.12 1.36 15.61
N ARG A 216 18.85 1.14 15.29
CA ARG A 216 18.46 0.38 14.11
C ARG A 216 18.58 1.28 12.88
N MET A 217 18.67 0.67 11.70
CA MET A 217 18.74 1.44 10.44
C MET A 217 17.50 2.33 10.21
N GLU A 218 16.38 1.99 10.83
CA GLU A 218 15.18 2.82 10.86
C GLU A 218 15.36 4.13 11.62
N ASP A 219 16.03 4.07 12.78
CA ASP A 219 16.24 5.21 13.67
C ASP A 219 17.14 6.26 13.00
N VAL A 220 18.17 5.79 12.30
CA VAL A 220 19.09 6.65 11.53
C VAL A 220 18.31 7.55 10.58
N SER A 221 17.45 6.95 9.76
CA SER A 221 16.73 7.69 8.72
C SER A 221 15.61 8.57 9.30
N ARG A 222 14.95 8.15 10.39
CA ARG A 222 14.04 9.02 11.16
C ARG A 222 14.76 10.24 11.72
N TYR A 223 15.96 10.06 12.26
CA TYR A 223 16.76 11.15 12.81
C TYR A 223 17.21 12.14 11.72
N ILE A 224 17.63 11.65 10.55
CA ILE A 224 17.98 12.51 9.40
C ILE A 224 16.78 13.34 8.94
N GLU A 225 15.59 12.76 8.89
CA GLU A 225 14.37 13.51 8.55
C GLU A 225 14.11 14.64 9.56
N LEU A 226 14.32 14.40 10.86
CA LEU A 226 14.20 15.42 11.89
C LEU A 226 15.24 16.52 11.73
N ILE A 227 16.50 16.19 11.41
CA ILE A 227 17.53 17.19 11.10
C ILE A 227 17.12 18.04 9.89
N ARG A 228 16.61 17.40 8.84
CA ARG A 228 16.15 18.09 7.63
C ARG A 228 15.01 19.06 7.95
N ARG A 229 14.06 18.65 8.77
CA ARG A 229 12.96 19.51 9.23
C ARG A 229 13.46 20.67 10.09
N ALA A 230 14.36 20.40 11.05
CA ALA A 230 14.98 21.43 11.88
C ALA A 230 15.71 22.48 11.02
N ARG A 231 16.42 22.06 9.97
CA ARG A 231 17.06 22.97 9.00
C ARG A 231 16.04 23.83 8.25
N VAL A 232 14.90 23.27 7.85
CA VAL A 232 13.85 24.02 7.15
C VAL A 232 13.19 25.05 8.07
N GLU A 233 12.94 24.70 9.32
CA GLU A 233 12.32 25.59 10.32
C GLU A 233 13.30 26.66 10.83
N HIS A 234 14.58 26.33 10.94
CA HIS A 234 15.65 27.21 11.43
C HIS A 234 16.78 27.34 10.41
N ARG A 235 16.49 27.92 9.24
CA ARG A 235 17.44 28.05 8.12
C ARG A 235 18.76 28.75 8.47
N GLU A 236 18.73 29.67 9.43
CA GLU A 236 19.91 30.41 9.90
C GLU A 236 20.66 29.70 11.03
N GLY A 237 20.16 28.55 11.49
CA GLY A 237 20.79 27.75 12.55
C GLY A 237 22.06 27.05 12.07
N THR A 238 22.85 26.57 13.04
CA THR A 238 24.03 25.73 12.75
C THR A 238 23.65 24.26 12.64
N PHE A 239 24.49 23.46 11.98
CA PHE A 239 24.30 22.01 11.89
C PHE A 239 24.17 21.34 13.27
N GLU A 240 24.94 21.81 14.26
CA GLU A 240 24.86 21.34 15.64
C GLU A 240 23.49 21.65 16.27
N GLN A 241 22.96 22.86 16.07
CA GLN A 241 21.61 23.22 16.55
C GLN A 241 20.53 22.35 15.92
N TRP A 242 20.61 22.08 14.61
CA TRP A 242 19.67 21.19 13.94
C TRP A 242 19.73 19.76 14.48
N CYS A 243 20.93 19.25 14.79
CA CYS A 243 21.10 17.95 15.44
C CYS A 243 20.48 17.94 16.84
N GLU A 244 20.70 19.00 17.63
CA GLU A 244 20.15 19.14 18.97
C GLU A 244 18.61 19.13 18.99
N ASP A 245 17.99 19.90 18.10
CA ASP A 245 16.54 19.98 17.98
C ASP A 245 15.95 18.66 17.47
N ALA A 246 16.62 18.02 16.51
CA ALA A 246 16.26 16.70 16.04
C ALA A 246 16.36 15.65 17.15
N HIS A 247 17.40 15.69 17.98
CA HIS A 247 17.60 14.74 19.08
C HIS A 247 16.56 14.93 20.18
N ARG A 248 16.22 16.19 20.51
CA ARG A 248 15.14 16.50 21.44
C ARG A 248 13.79 15.97 20.93
N ALA A 249 13.47 16.20 19.66
CA ALA A 249 12.27 15.67 19.02
C ALA A 249 12.26 14.13 18.98
N PHE A 250 13.42 13.52 18.68
CA PHE A 250 13.60 12.06 18.64
C PHE A 250 13.36 11.41 20.01
N SER A 251 13.78 12.08 21.09
CA SER A 251 13.61 11.61 22.48
C SER A 251 12.21 11.84 23.05
N GLY A 252 11.28 12.38 22.27
CA GLY A 252 9.84 12.38 22.55
C GLY A 252 9.30 13.48 23.46
N GLN A 253 10.14 14.36 24.04
CA GLN A 253 9.74 15.56 24.81
C GLN A 253 8.65 15.35 25.89
N LEU A 254 8.44 14.12 26.35
CA LEU A 254 7.28 13.80 27.19
C LEU A 254 7.36 14.47 28.56
N GLU A 255 8.57 14.58 29.12
CA GLU A 255 8.81 15.26 30.39
C GLU A 255 8.46 16.75 30.32
N ASP A 256 8.91 17.44 29.26
CA ASP A 256 8.60 18.85 28.99
C ASP A 256 7.08 19.07 28.93
N VAL A 257 6.37 18.22 28.17
CA VAL A 257 4.92 18.32 28.01
C VAL A 257 4.19 18.02 29.32
N THR A 258 4.65 17.01 30.06
CA THR A 258 4.05 16.64 31.36
C THR A 258 4.18 17.80 32.35
N ALA A 259 5.35 18.43 32.43
CA ALA A 259 5.56 19.60 33.27
C ALA A 259 4.67 20.77 32.84
N GLN A 260 4.56 21.04 31.53
CA GLN A 260 3.68 22.08 31.02
C GLN A 260 2.22 21.83 31.41
N VAL A 261 1.70 20.63 31.15
CA VAL A 261 0.28 20.30 31.43
C VAL A 261 -0.01 20.33 32.93
N ALA A 262 0.93 19.89 33.76
CA ALA A 262 0.82 20.00 35.22
C ALA A 262 0.73 21.46 35.70
N GLY A 263 1.43 22.38 35.03
CA GLY A 263 1.35 23.82 35.29
C GLY A 263 0.05 24.49 34.83
N LEU A 264 -0.71 23.87 33.92
CA LEU A 264 -1.99 24.40 33.44
C LEU A 264 -3.14 23.96 34.35
N ALA A 265 -3.62 24.89 35.19
CA ALA A 265 -4.69 24.65 36.16
C ALA A 265 -6.09 24.67 35.54
N ALA A 266 -6.31 25.41 34.45
CA ALA A 266 -7.65 25.60 33.87
C ALA A 266 -7.93 24.66 32.69
N GLY A 267 -9.13 24.06 32.66
CA GLY A 267 -9.58 23.20 31.55
C GLY A 267 -9.55 23.90 30.18
N ARG A 268 -9.80 25.22 30.15
CA ARG A 268 -9.68 26.04 28.92
C ARG A 268 -8.26 26.14 28.37
N GLN A 269 -7.26 26.21 29.24
CA GLN A 269 -5.87 26.24 28.80
C GLN A 269 -5.47 24.89 28.19
N ARG A 270 -5.90 23.78 28.80
CA ARG A 270 -5.68 22.43 28.27
C ARG A 270 -6.40 22.20 26.94
N ALA A 271 -7.64 22.68 26.81
CA ALA A 271 -8.38 22.62 25.55
C ALA A 271 -7.71 23.45 24.45
N LEU A 272 -7.22 24.65 24.77
CA LEU A 272 -6.47 25.48 23.81
C LEU A 272 -5.16 24.80 23.41
N LEU A 273 -4.41 24.25 24.37
CA LEU A 273 -3.18 23.50 24.12
C LEU A 273 -3.41 22.32 23.15
N LEU A 274 -4.46 21.53 23.39
CA LEU A 274 -4.80 20.41 22.53
C LEU A 274 -5.30 20.86 21.15
N ALA A 275 -6.13 21.91 21.08
CA ALA A 275 -6.58 22.47 19.81
C ALA A 275 -5.40 22.97 18.96
N VAL A 276 -4.44 23.68 19.55
CA VAL A 276 -3.20 24.10 18.87
C VAL A 276 -2.39 22.88 18.43
N ALA A 277 -2.27 21.85 19.25
CA ALA A 277 -1.54 20.64 18.87
C ALA A 277 -2.19 19.86 17.72
N MET A 278 -3.52 19.90 17.61
CA MET A 278 -4.29 19.25 16.55
C MET A 278 -4.36 20.08 15.26
N LEU A 279 -4.29 21.41 15.37
CA LEU A 279 -4.39 22.38 14.27
C LEU A 279 -3.14 23.25 14.15
N HIS A 280 -1.98 22.71 14.53
CA HIS A 280 -0.71 23.43 14.46
C HIS A 280 -0.46 23.99 13.04
N ASN A 281 -0.08 25.26 12.99
CA ASN A 281 0.02 26.13 11.79
C ASN A 281 -1.32 26.56 11.15
N ALA A 282 -2.47 26.38 11.81
CA ALA A 282 -3.75 26.95 11.38
C ALA A 282 -3.90 28.43 11.79
N HIS A 283 -4.85 29.13 11.16
CA HIS A 283 -5.16 30.52 11.51
C HIS A 283 -5.66 30.65 12.96
N ALA A 284 -5.34 31.77 13.62
CA ALA A 284 -5.70 32.03 15.01
C ALA A 284 -7.21 31.93 15.28
N ASP A 285 -8.04 32.39 14.35
CA ASP A 285 -9.50 32.27 14.45
C ASP A 285 -9.95 30.80 14.42
N VAL A 286 -9.35 29.97 13.57
CA VAL A 286 -9.66 28.53 13.50
C VAL A 286 -9.31 27.85 14.82
N ILE A 287 -8.15 28.17 15.40
CA ILE A 287 -7.76 27.67 16.73
C ILE A 287 -8.77 28.10 17.81
N HIS A 288 -9.20 29.36 17.78
CA HIS A 288 -10.17 29.88 18.74
C HIS A 288 -11.49 29.11 18.69
N HIS A 289 -12.07 28.96 17.49
CA HIS A 289 -13.32 28.24 17.29
C HIS A 289 -13.18 26.74 17.61
N ALA A 290 -12.09 26.11 17.18
CA ALA A 290 -11.84 24.70 17.46
C ALA A 290 -11.67 24.42 18.97
N SER A 291 -11.00 25.32 19.70
CA SER A 291 -10.89 25.24 21.16
C SER A 291 -12.24 25.42 21.86
N ALA A 292 -13.09 26.33 21.38
CA ALA A 292 -14.44 26.52 21.91
C ALA A 292 -15.33 25.28 21.64
N ALA A 293 -15.28 24.73 20.43
CA ALA A 293 -15.99 23.51 20.07
C ALA A 293 -15.55 22.33 20.95
N LEU A 294 -14.24 22.18 21.20
CA LEU A 294 -13.72 21.13 22.07
C LEU A 294 -14.27 21.25 23.50
N LEU A 295 -14.31 22.47 24.05
CA LEU A 295 -14.89 22.73 25.37
C LEU A 295 -16.37 22.36 25.43
N GLU A 296 -17.12 22.63 24.36
CA GLU A 296 -18.53 22.21 24.26
C GLU A 296 -18.67 20.69 24.20
N THR A 297 -17.85 20.00 23.38
CA THR A 297 -17.89 18.53 23.26
C THR A 297 -17.59 17.82 24.59
N VAL A 298 -16.69 18.38 25.42
CA VAL A 298 -16.39 17.83 26.75
C VAL A 298 -17.29 18.39 27.86
N ALA A 299 -18.37 19.09 27.51
CA ALA A 299 -19.33 19.70 28.43
C ALA A 299 -18.69 20.61 29.50
N HIS A 300 -17.63 21.34 29.15
CA HIS A 300 -16.98 22.30 30.05
C HIS A 300 -17.91 23.49 30.35
N PRO A 301 -17.97 24.00 31.60
CA PRO A 301 -18.76 25.18 31.94
C PRO A 301 -18.45 26.41 31.08
N ARG A 302 -19.50 27.13 30.68
CA ARG A 302 -19.40 28.37 29.91
C ARG A 302 -18.68 29.47 30.71
N GLU A 303 -18.08 30.40 29.99
CA GLU A 303 -17.43 31.56 30.61
C GLU A 303 -18.45 32.61 30.97
N GLU A 304 -18.59 32.87 32.26
CA GLU A 304 -19.50 33.90 32.80
C GLU A 304 -18.93 35.31 32.63
N SER A 305 -17.60 35.45 32.50
CA SER A 305 -16.96 36.74 32.26
C SER A 305 -17.42 37.35 30.92
N PRO A 306 -17.78 38.65 30.89
CA PRO A 306 -18.08 39.38 29.66
C PRO A 306 -16.95 39.27 28.63
N ILE A 307 -17.28 39.23 27.34
CA ILE A 307 -16.31 38.98 26.25
C ILE A 307 -15.13 39.96 26.28
N LEU A 308 -15.38 41.24 26.56
CA LEU A 308 -14.36 42.29 26.61
C LEU A 308 -13.45 42.22 27.85
N GLU A 309 -13.84 41.49 28.88
CA GLU A 309 -13.03 41.28 30.10
C GLU A 309 -12.16 40.03 30.00
N ARG A 310 -12.34 39.22 28.96
CA ARG A 310 -11.55 38.00 28.75
C ARG A 310 -10.16 38.35 28.27
N ALA A 311 -9.18 37.57 28.71
CA ALA A 311 -7.82 37.70 28.22
C ALA A 311 -7.77 37.52 26.68
N PRO A 312 -7.06 38.38 25.95
CA PRO A 312 -6.91 38.26 24.51
C PRO A 312 -6.20 36.96 24.14
N LEU A 313 -6.45 36.49 22.91
CA LEU A 313 -5.99 35.18 22.44
C LEU A 313 -4.46 35.06 22.46
N ASP A 314 -3.72 36.11 22.13
CA ASP A 314 -2.25 36.10 22.10
C ASP A 314 -1.65 35.86 23.49
N LEU A 315 -2.23 36.45 24.54
CA LEU A 315 -1.80 36.20 25.92
C LEU A 315 -2.11 34.75 26.34
N ARG A 316 -3.31 34.26 26.02
CA ARG A 316 -3.70 32.87 26.29
C ARG A 316 -2.83 31.85 25.55
N LEU A 317 -2.38 32.17 24.33
CA LEU A 317 -1.46 31.32 23.57
C LEU A 317 -0.05 31.33 24.20
N LYS A 318 0.44 32.48 24.67
CA LYS A 318 1.73 32.56 25.37
C LYS A 318 1.75 31.69 26.64
N GLU A 319 0.64 31.64 27.38
CA GLU A 319 0.52 30.80 28.59
C GLU A 319 0.73 29.30 28.30
N ILE A 320 0.36 28.84 27.12
CA ILE A 320 0.53 27.43 26.69
C ILE A 320 1.81 27.20 25.87
N GLY A 321 2.68 28.22 25.75
CA GLY A 321 3.93 28.13 24.99
C GLY A 321 3.77 28.21 23.47
N ALA A 322 2.62 28.69 22.97
CA ALA A 322 2.36 28.92 21.55
C ALA A 322 2.53 30.41 21.18
N GLU A 323 2.74 30.67 19.89
CA GLU A 323 2.84 32.02 19.33
C GLU A 323 2.03 32.17 18.05
N ILE A 324 1.69 33.41 17.71
CA ILE A 324 1.09 33.80 16.44
C ILE A 324 2.20 34.37 15.56
N ASP A 325 2.35 33.84 14.34
CA ASP A 325 3.31 34.34 13.37
C ASP A 325 2.79 35.59 12.60
N ALA A 326 3.61 36.13 11.70
CA ALA A 326 3.25 37.29 10.89
C ALA A 326 2.06 37.04 9.93
N SER A 327 1.68 35.78 9.70
CA SER A 327 0.54 35.37 8.87
C SER A 327 -0.68 34.98 9.71
N SER A 328 -0.72 35.35 10.99
CA SER A 328 -1.79 35.00 11.94
C SER A 328 -1.93 33.49 12.17
N LYS A 329 -0.88 32.70 11.92
CA LYS A 329 -0.89 31.26 12.16
C LYS A 329 -0.32 30.94 13.53
N VAL A 330 -0.93 29.97 14.19
CA VAL A 330 -0.55 29.57 15.55
C VAL A 330 0.38 28.37 15.51
N ARG A 331 1.51 28.45 16.21
CA ARG A 331 2.52 27.38 16.26
C ARG A 331 3.20 27.27 17.63
N PHE A 332 3.79 26.12 17.90
CA PHE A 332 4.78 25.95 18.96
C PHE A 332 6.18 26.26 18.42
N LYS A 333 7.08 26.64 19.33
CA LYS A 333 8.47 26.96 18.98
C LYS A 333 9.36 25.74 18.85
N LYS A 334 9.05 24.68 19.60
CA LYS A 334 9.86 23.46 19.68
C LYS A 334 9.39 22.48 18.60
N LEU A 335 10.34 21.94 17.82
CA LEU A 335 10.10 20.92 16.80
C LEU A 335 9.34 19.72 17.40
N ASP A 336 8.28 19.27 16.75
CA ASP A 336 7.42 18.13 17.16
C ASP A 336 6.79 18.24 18.56
N TYR A 337 6.77 19.43 19.17
CA TYR A 337 6.11 19.62 20.46
C TYR A 337 4.58 19.42 20.36
N ASP A 338 3.97 19.78 19.24
CA ASP A 338 2.57 19.46 18.95
C ASP A 338 2.30 17.95 19.00
N ALA A 339 3.19 17.14 18.42
CA ALA A 339 3.06 15.69 18.45
C ALA A 339 3.16 15.14 19.88
N ALA A 340 4.12 15.63 20.67
CA ALA A 340 4.27 15.24 22.07
C ALA A 340 3.03 15.62 22.92
N VAL A 341 2.44 16.80 22.69
CA VAL A 341 1.18 17.21 23.34
C VAL A 341 0.04 16.26 22.98
N ARG A 342 -0.15 15.93 21.70
CA ARG A 342 -1.19 14.97 21.27
C ARG A 342 -1.01 13.63 21.97
N SER A 343 0.21 13.10 21.97
CA SER A 343 0.53 11.81 22.61
C SER A 343 0.30 11.84 24.12
N TYR A 344 0.59 12.95 24.80
CA TYR A 344 0.30 13.11 26.22
C TYR A 344 -1.20 13.00 26.50
N PHE A 345 -2.04 13.82 25.84
CA PHE A 345 -3.49 13.78 26.05
C PHE A 345 -4.07 12.41 25.69
N TRP A 346 -3.58 11.80 24.61
CA TRP A 346 -4.04 10.48 24.21
C TRP A 346 -3.68 9.39 25.22
N THR A 347 -2.48 9.45 25.80
CA THR A 347 -1.98 8.43 26.73
C THR A 347 -2.56 8.59 28.13
N TYR A 348 -2.62 9.82 28.64
CA TYR A 348 -2.92 10.10 30.06
C TYR A 348 -4.36 10.57 30.31
N MET A 349 -5.18 10.76 29.27
CA MET A 349 -6.59 11.14 29.40
C MET A 349 -7.50 10.27 28.50
N PRO A 350 -7.59 8.96 28.75
CA PRO A 350 -8.35 8.03 27.92
C PRO A 350 -9.86 8.35 27.85
N GLU A 351 -10.41 9.02 28.87
CA GLU A 351 -11.80 9.46 28.90
C GLU A 351 -12.12 10.50 27.80
N LEU A 352 -11.11 11.17 27.26
CA LEU A 352 -11.28 12.12 26.16
C LEU A 352 -11.47 11.44 24.80
N HIS A 353 -11.15 10.15 24.63
CA HIS A 353 -11.06 9.53 23.30
C HIS A 353 -12.37 9.60 22.50
N SER A 354 -13.51 9.32 23.14
CA SER A 354 -14.83 9.41 22.48
C SER A 354 -15.21 10.85 22.16
N ALA A 355 -15.00 11.77 23.12
CA ALA A 355 -15.26 13.19 22.91
C ALA A 355 -14.39 13.78 21.81
N LEU A 356 -13.13 13.35 21.70
CA LEU A 356 -12.24 13.75 20.61
C LEU A 356 -12.72 13.23 19.27
N GLN A 357 -13.24 12.00 19.18
CA GLN A 357 -13.81 11.50 17.93
C GLN A 357 -15.00 12.37 17.46
N ASP A 358 -15.91 12.73 18.36
CA ASP A 358 -17.06 13.58 18.04
C ASP A 358 -16.63 15.02 17.69
N TRP A 359 -15.65 15.57 18.42
CA TRP A 359 -15.07 16.87 18.13
C TRP A 359 -14.39 16.90 16.74
N ILE A 360 -13.69 15.84 16.36
CA ILE A 360 -13.07 15.70 15.04
C ILE A 360 -14.14 15.67 13.95
N GLU A 361 -15.21 14.91 14.14
CA GLU A 361 -16.32 14.85 13.18
C GLU A 361 -16.95 16.24 12.95
N GLN A 362 -17.20 16.99 14.04
CA GLN A 362 -17.77 18.34 13.98
C GLN A 362 -16.80 19.34 13.33
N THR A 363 -15.56 19.38 13.80
CA THR A 363 -14.53 20.34 13.33
C THR A 363 -14.17 20.08 11.87
N ALA A 364 -14.04 18.80 11.48
CA ALA A 364 -13.78 18.41 10.09
C ALA A 364 -14.99 18.63 9.15
N ASN A 365 -16.13 19.14 9.64
CA ASN A 365 -17.24 19.60 8.82
C ASN A 365 -17.39 21.13 8.80
N SER A 366 -16.62 21.88 9.60
CA SER A 366 -16.67 23.34 9.60
C SER A 366 -16.26 23.90 8.23
N GLN A 367 -16.97 24.94 7.78
CA GLN A 367 -16.64 25.67 6.55
C GLN A 367 -15.45 26.62 6.73
N GLU A 368 -15.08 26.92 7.97
CA GLU A 368 -13.97 27.82 8.32
C GLU A 368 -12.60 27.16 8.13
N LEU A 369 -12.54 25.83 8.17
CA LEU A 369 -11.31 25.09 7.94
C LEU A 369 -10.99 25.02 6.45
N GLU A 370 -9.78 25.47 6.08
CA GLU A 370 -9.26 25.24 4.74
C GLU A 370 -9.04 23.74 4.49
N SER A 371 -9.05 23.31 3.22
CA SER A 371 -8.83 21.90 2.86
C SER A 371 -7.54 21.33 3.45
N ARG A 372 -6.47 22.13 3.52
CA ARG A 372 -5.18 21.72 4.07
C ARG A 372 -5.21 21.57 5.59
N GLU A 373 -5.87 22.48 6.30
CA GLU A 373 -6.02 22.42 7.76
C GLU A 373 -6.87 21.22 8.18
N ARG A 374 -7.95 20.97 7.42
CA ARG A 374 -8.80 19.77 7.58
C ARG A 374 -8.01 18.49 7.38
N ALA A 375 -7.13 18.44 6.37
CA ALA A 375 -6.29 17.28 6.13
C ALA A 375 -5.36 17.01 7.31
N TYR A 376 -4.66 18.04 7.82
CA TYR A 376 -3.79 17.89 8.97
C TYR A 376 -4.52 17.48 10.25
N LEU A 377 -5.72 18.01 10.49
CA LEU A 377 -6.55 17.61 11.64
C LEU A 377 -6.85 16.11 11.60
N ILE A 378 -7.30 15.60 10.44
CA ILE A 378 -7.63 14.20 10.24
C ILE A 378 -6.39 13.31 10.32
N GLU A 379 -5.27 13.71 9.71
CA GLU A 379 -4.02 12.98 9.77
C GLU A 379 -3.52 12.83 11.21
N ARG A 380 -3.49 13.93 11.97
CA ARG A 380 -3.02 13.94 13.37
C ARG A 380 -3.92 13.11 14.29
N PHE A 381 -5.24 13.13 14.09
CA PHE A 381 -6.15 12.26 14.83
C PHE A 381 -5.94 10.79 14.45
N THR A 382 -5.79 10.52 13.15
CA THR A 382 -5.55 9.17 12.65
C THR A 382 -4.27 8.60 13.24
N GLU A 383 -3.19 9.39 13.29
CA GLU A 383 -1.92 9.01 13.93
C GLU A 383 -2.09 8.54 15.39
N GLN A 384 -2.89 9.23 16.20
CA GLN A 384 -3.13 8.79 17.58
C GLN A 384 -3.93 7.49 17.66
N CYS A 385 -4.81 7.25 16.69
CA CYS A 385 -5.66 6.07 16.64
C CYS A 385 -5.05 4.87 15.90
N LEU A 386 -3.85 5.00 15.30
CA LEU A 386 -3.16 3.92 14.56
C LEU A 386 -2.57 2.87 15.51
N ASN A 387 -3.45 2.22 16.27
CA ASN A 387 -3.16 1.13 17.18
C ASN A 387 -4.33 0.14 17.10
N GLU A 388 -4.06 -1.15 17.30
CA GLU A 388 -5.09 -2.19 17.34
C GLU A 388 -6.29 -1.85 18.24
N ARG A 389 -6.04 -1.25 19.41
CA ARG A 389 -7.09 -0.87 20.37
C ARG A 389 -8.09 0.15 19.81
N TYR A 390 -7.64 1.08 18.99
CA TYR A 390 -8.43 2.24 18.54
C TYR A 390 -8.81 2.20 17.06
N ARG A 391 -8.32 1.19 16.33
CA ARG A 391 -8.60 0.98 14.91
C ARG A 391 -10.09 0.98 14.59
N GLN A 392 -10.91 0.40 15.45
CA GLN A 392 -12.36 0.36 15.24
C GLN A 392 -12.97 1.77 15.23
N ALA A 393 -12.45 2.71 16.03
CA ALA A 393 -12.91 4.10 16.03
C ALA A 393 -12.64 4.77 14.67
N LEU A 394 -11.52 4.45 14.01
CA LEU A 394 -11.21 4.95 12.66
C LEU A 394 -12.16 4.37 11.61
N PHE A 395 -12.47 3.09 11.67
CA PHE A 395 -13.44 2.48 10.76
C PHE A 395 -14.84 3.06 10.95
N SER A 396 -15.26 3.25 12.20
CA SER A 396 -16.53 3.91 12.52
C SER A 396 -16.54 5.37 12.06
N LEU A 397 -15.43 6.09 12.15
CA LEU A 397 -15.32 7.46 11.62
C LEU A 397 -15.50 7.47 10.09
N VAL A 398 -14.87 6.57 9.34
CA VAL A 398 -15.05 6.45 7.88
C VAL A 398 -16.51 6.15 7.53
N GLU A 399 -17.15 5.23 8.25
CA GLU A 399 -18.57 4.89 8.05
C GLU A 399 -19.48 6.11 8.33
N LYS A 400 -19.25 6.84 9.43
CA LYS A 400 -19.99 8.07 9.74
C LYS A 400 -19.79 9.18 8.71
N LEU A 401 -18.54 9.41 8.28
CA LEU A 401 -18.19 10.43 7.30
C LEU A 401 -18.77 10.14 5.91
N THR A 402 -19.04 8.87 5.58
CA THR A 402 -19.62 8.46 4.29
C THR A 402 -21.12 8.18 4.34
N ALA A 403 -21.74 8.26 5.52
CA ALA A 403 -23.18 8.13 5.72
C ALA A 403 -23.94 9.39 5.23
N ALA A 404 -25.18 9.22 4.79
CA ALA A 404 -26.02 10.33 4.36
C ALA A 404 -26.61 11.09 5.58
N PRO A 405 -26.66 12.44 5.56
CA PRO A 405 -26.13 13.34 4.53
C PRO A 405 -24.60 13.49 4.62
N THR A 406 -23.92 13.35 3.49
CA THR A 406 -22.46 13.56 3.36
C THR A 406 -22.16 14.77 2.49
N THR A 407 -21.04 15.44 2.79
CA THR A 407 -20.46 16.52 1.99
C THR A 407 -19.19 16.04 1.29
N ARG A 408 -18.68 16.83 0.34
CA ARG A 408 -17.39 16.55 -0.30
C ARG A 408 -16.25 16.53 0.72
N GLN A 409 -16.26 17.46 1.67
CA GLN A 409 -15.25 17.57 2.72
C GLN A 409 -15.22 16.33 3.62
N LYS A 410 -16.40 15.76 3.96
CA LYS A 410 -16.48 14.51 4.72
C LYS A 410 -15.91 13.32 3.95
N MET A 411 -16.17 13.23 2.64
CA MET A 411 -15.58 12.18 1.80
C MET A 411 -14.06 12.30 1.70
N GLU A 412 -13.54 13.52 1.55
CA GLU A 412 -12.10 13.79 1.53
C GLU A 412 -11.44 13.40 2.87
N ALA A 413 -12.08 13.72 4.01
CA ALA A 413 -11.64 13.28 5.33
C ALA A 413 -11.65 11.74 5.46
N ALA A 414 -12.70 11.06 4.99
CA ALA A 414 -12.78 9.60 5.02
C ALA A 414 -11.66 8.95 4.18
N ALA A 415 -11.38 9.51 3.00
CA ALA A 415 -10.29 9.05 2.15
C ALA A 415 -8.92 9.22 2.82
N LEU A 416 -8.68 10.34 3.51
CA LEU A 416 -7.44 10.58 4.25
C LEU A 416 -7.23 9.58 5.39
N VAL A 417 -8.28 9.21 6.13
CA VAL A 417 -8.19 8.16 7.17
C VAL A 417 -7.75 6.83 6.57
N LEU A 418 -8.37 6.41 5.46
CA LEU A 418 -7.98 5.16 4.78
C LEU A 418 -6.57 5.23 4.22
N GLN A 419 -6.21 6.35 3.58
CA GLN A 419 -4.87 6.58 3.04
C GLN A 419 -3.80 6.46 4.14
N ARG A 420 -4.01 7.13 5.28
CA ARG A 420 -3.06 7.08 6.39
C ARG A 420 -2.96 5.67 6.99
N GLY A 421 -4.09 4.98 7.16
CA GLY A 421 -4.11 3.58 7.62
C GLY A 421 -3.45 2.60 6.65
N LEU A 422 -3.60 2.78 5.34
CA LEU A 422 -2.96 1.97 4.31
C LEU A 422 -1.45 2.23 4.17
N ARG A 423 -1.00 3.42 4.54
CA ARG A 423 0.42 3.79 4.54
C ARG A 423 1.16 3.29 5.79
N ASP A 424 0.46 3.10 6.89
CA ASP A 424 1.00 2.60 8.14
C ASP A 424 1.43 1.13 8.04
N LYS A 425 2.60 0.77 8.59
CA LYS A 425 3.17 -0.57 8.41
C LYS A 425 2.44 -1.65 9.18
N GLU A 426 2.05 -1.34 10.41
CA GLU A 426 1.42 -2.31 11.31
C GLU A 426 -0.09 -2.38 11.04
N GLN A 427 -0.70 -1.26 10.66
CA GLN A 427 -2.14 -1.13 10.47
C GLN A 427 -2.58 -1.32 9.01
N ALA A 428 -1.69 -1.27 8.01
CA ALA A 428 -2.09 -1.42 6.60
C ALA A 428 -2.89 -2.69 6.35
N ARG A 429 -2.46 -3.83 6.92
CA ARG A 429 -3.14 -5.11 6.71
C ARG A 429 -4.59 -5.08 7.25
N PRO A 430 -4.84 -4.72 8.52
CA PRO A 430 -6.20 -4.52 9.01
C PRO A 430 -7.06 -3.57 8.16
N PHE A 431 -6.50 -2.46 7.68
CA PHE A 431 -7.21 -1.54 6.79
C PHE A 431 -7.57 -2.19 5.44
N ARG A 432 -6.63 -2.89 4.80
CA ARG A 432 -6.89 -3.66 3.57
C ARG A 432 -7.97 -4.71 3.78
N ARG A 433 -7.96 -5.42 4.92
CA ARG A 433 -8.99 -6.40 5.27
C ARG A 433 -10.35 -5.72 5.42
N LYS A 434 -10.44 -4.60 6.13
CA LYS A 434 -11.71 -3.86 6.28
C LYS A 434 -12.25 -3.34 4.95
N ILE A 435 -11.38 -2.83 4.07
CA ILE A 435 -11.77 -2.43 2.70
C ILE A 435 -12.29 -3.64 1.91
N TYR A 436 -11.67 -4.81 2.06
CA TYR A 436 -12.16 -6.05 1.44
C TYR A 436 -13.55 -6.43 1.95
N GLU A 437 -13.76 -6.39 3.27
CA GLU A 437 -15.07 -6.65 3.88
C GLU A 437 -16.14 -5.67 3.35
N TRP A 438 -15.86 -4.38 3.32
CA TRP A 438 -16.77 -3.38 2.74
C TRP A 438 -17.04 -3.63 1.25
N SER A 439 -16.02 -3.96 0.46
CA SER A 439 -16.16 -4.21 -0.99
C SER A 439 -17.07 -5.42 -1.30
N ARG A 440 -17.19 -6.36 -0.37
CA ARG A 440 -18.05 -7.54 -0.49
C ARG A 440 -19.47 -7.31 0.05
N SER A 441 -19.70 -6.22 0.77
CA SER A 441 -21.01 -5.93 1.38
C SER A 441 -22.06 -5.63 0.33
N ASN A 442 -23.23 -6.27 0.45
CA ASN A 442 -24.37 -5.99 -0.43
C ASN A 442 -25.03 -4.64 -0.14
N ASN A 443 -24.74 -4.04 1.02
CA ASN A 443 -25.28 -2.74 1.45
C ASN A 443 -24.24 -1.61 1.35
N LEU A 444 -23.25 -1.75 0.46
CA LEU A 444 -22.23 -0.73 0.24
C LEU A 444 -22.86 0.55 -0.29
N SER A 445 -22.72 1.66 0.45
CA SER A 445 -23.21 2.96 0.00
C SER A 445 -22.38 3.48 -1.18
N ASN A 446 -22.98 4.23 -2.10
CA ASN A 446 -22.26 4.81 -3.25
C ASN A 446 -21.08 5.69 -2.79
N ARG A 447 -21.22 6.37 -1.65
CA ARG A 447 -20.21 7.30 -1.11
C ARG A 447 -19.03 6.55 -0.51
N LEU A 448 -19.28 5.47 0.21
CA LEU A 448 -18.21 4.59 0.68
C LEU A 448 -17.53 3.86 -0.49
N ALA A 449 -18.30 3.47 -1.53
CA ALA A 449 -17.72 2.91 -2.75
C ALA A 449 -16.76 3.89 -3.44
N GLU A 450 -17.11 5.18 -3.58
CA GLU A 450 -16.23 6.22 -4.12
C GLU A 450 -14.92 6.33 -3.33
N VAL A 451 -14.99 6.34 -2.00
CA VAL A 451 -13.82 6.38 -1.11
C VAL A 451 -12.97 5.12 -1.23
N ILE A 452 -13.57 3.93 -1.36
CA ILE A 452 -12.86 2.67 -1.59
C ILE A 452 -12.18 2.65 -2.95
N ILE A 453 -12.83 3.14 -4.00
CA ILE A 453 -12.25 3.23 -5.35
C ILE A 453 -11.00 4.12 -5.31
N ALA A 454 -11.09 5.29 -4.67
CA ALA A 454 -9.96 6.19 -4.49
C ALA A 454 -8.82 5.54 -3.68
N ALA A 455 -9.13 4.92 -2.53
CA ALA A 455 -8.14 4.22 -1.72
C ALA A 455 -7.46 3.07 -2.50
N CYS A 456 -8.23 2.32 -3.31
CA CYS A 456 -7.67 1.28 -4.15
C CYS A 456 -6.74 1.86 -5.21
N ARG A 457 -7.21 2.86 -5.98
CA ARG A 457 -6.47 3.47 -7.08
C ARG A 457 -5.22 4.21 -6.62
N ASP A 458 -5.34 5.06 -5.61
CA ASP A 458 -4.33 6.06 -5.26
C ASP A 458 -3.30 5.50 -4.27
N GLU A 459 -3.73 4.58 -3.38
CA GLU A 459 -2.87 4.06 -2.31
C GLU A 459 -2.54 2.58 -2.47
N MET A 460 -3.57 1.75 -2.67
CA MET A 460 -3.33 0.31 -2.76
C MET A 460 -2.69 -0.10 -4.07
N MET A 461 -2.91 0.56 -5.22
CA MET A 461 -2.19 0.18 -6.44
C MET A 461 -0.68 0.33 -6.28
N THR A 462 -0.24 1.32 -5.52
CA THR A 462 1.18 1.59 -5.27
C THR A 462 1.83 0.52 -4.39
N LYS A 463 1.09 -0.09 -3.45
CA LYS A 463 1.65 -1.07 -2.50
C LYS A 463 1.12 -2.50 -2.64
N TYR A 464 -0.13 -2.64 -2.96
CA TYR A 464 -0.88 -3.89 -2.94
C TYR A 464 -1.76 -4.01 -4.20
N PRO A 465 -1.16 -3.97 -5.40
CA PRO A 465 -1.92 -3.90 -6.66
C PRO A 465 -2.89 -5.07 -6.85
N ASP A 466 -2.42 -6.26 -6.51
CA ASP A 466 -3.17 -7.51 -6.63
C ASP A 466 -4.43 -7.47 -5.74
N GLU A 467 -4.24 -7.03 -4.50
CA GLU A 467 -5.30 -6.84 -3.52
C GLU A 467 -6.29 -5.72 -3.92
N ALA A 468 -5.79 -4.63 -4.50
CA ALA A 468 -6.60 -3.51 -4.96
C ALA A 468 -7.52 -3.91 -6.12
N LEU A 469 -6.99 -4.65 -7.10
CA LEU A 469 -7.77 -5.19 -8.22
C LEU A 469 -8.88 -6.11 -7.74
N VAL A 470 -8.60 -6.97 -6.76
CA VAL A 470 -9.61 -7.85 -6.14
C VAL A 470 -10.76 -7.04 -5.53
N ARG A 471 -10.43 -5.98 -4.78
CA ARG A 471 -11.43 -5.12 -4.10
C ARG A 471 -12.23 -4.31 -5.12
N LEU A 472 -11.57 -3.69 -6.09
CA LEU A 472 -12.23 -3.00 -7.21
C LEU A 472 -13.16 -3.93 -7.99
N HIS A 473 -12.76 -5.17 -8.23
CA HIS A 473 -13.62 -6.17 -8.87
C HIS A 473 -14.86 -6.48 -8.00
N HIS A 474 -14.71 -6.62 -6.69
CA HIS A 474 -15.86 -6.80 -5.79
C HIS A 474 -16.82 -5.60 -5.78
N VAL A 475 -16.29 -4.37 -5.84
CA VAL A 475 -17.09 -3.14 -5.98
C VAL A 475 -17.75 -3.08 -7.36
N ALA A 476 -17.04 -3.37 -8.45
CA ALA A 476 -17.58 -3.36 -9.81
C ALA A 476 -18.77 -4.32 -9.99
N ARG A 477 -18.76 -5.47 -9.30
CA ARG A 477 -19.91 -6.41 -9.30
C ARG A 477 -21.16 -5.85 -8.63
N ARG A 478 -21.02 -4.87 -7.73
CA ARG A 478 -22.10 -4.37 -6.84
C ARG A 478 -22.46 -2.91 -7.07
N GLU A 479 -21.64 -2.17 -7.81
CA GLU A 479 -21.92 -0.77 -8.10
C GLU A 479 -23.16 -0.65 -8.99
N ARG A 480 -23.90 0.45 -8.82
CA ARG A 480 -25.00 0.82 -9.73
C ARG A 480 -24.51 1.63 -10.93
N GLY A 481 -23.30 2.16 -10.86
CA GLY A 481 -22.63 2.92 -11.92
C GLY A 481 -21.59 2.07 -12.66
N THR A 482 -20.60 2.72 -13.27
CA THR A 482 -19.51 2.08 -14.01
C THR A 482 -18.13 2.48 -13.52
N ARG A 483 -18.03 3.29 -12.45
CA ARG A 483 -16.79 3.94 -12.04
C ARG A 483 -15.76 2.94 -11.53
N ALA A 484 -16.17 1.91 -10.78
CA ALA A 484 -15.25 0.87 -10.32
C ALA A 484 -14.81 -0.02 -11.49
N ARG A 485 -15.71 -0.36 -12.42
CA ARG A 485 -15.37 -1.08 -13.66
C ARG A 485 -14.37 -0.31 -14.52
N GLU A 486 -14.64 0.96 -14.81
CA GLU A 486 -13.76 1.83 -15.61
C GLU A 486 -12.37 1.94 -14.96
N THR A 487 -12.33 2.20 -13.65
CA THR A 487 -11.07 2.27 -12.89
C THR A 487 -10.33 0.92 -12.93
N LEU A 488 -11.04 -0.20 -12.80
CA LEU A 488 -10.45 -1.53 -12.85
C LEU A 488 -9.86 -1.85 -14.23
N VAL A 489 -10.56 -1.50 -15.31
CA VAL A 489 -10.09 -1.69 -16.69
C VAL A 489 -8.87 -0.81 -16.99
N GLU A 490 -8.90 0.46 -16.60
CA GLU A 490 -7.76 1.38 -16.72
C GLU A 490 -6.52 0.81 -16.03
N LEU A 491 -6.67 0.40 -14.76
CA LEU A 491 -5.57 -0.09 -13.95
C LEU A 491 -5.03 -1.43 -14.43
N ALA A 492 -5.91 -2.39 -14.75
CA ALA A 492 -5.49 -3.67 -15.30
C ALA A 492 -4.86 -3.53 -16.69
N GLY A 493 -5.30 -2.54 -17.47
CA GLY A 493 -4.72 -2.20 -18.77
C GLY A 493 -3.34 -1.53 -18.70
N SER A 494 -3.00 -0.91 -17.58
CA SER A 494 -1.74 -0.16 -17.40
C SER A 494 -0.48 -1.04 -17.35
N ALA A 495 -0.62 -2.34 -17.08
CA ALA A 495 0.52 -3.26 -16.97
C ALA A 495 0.14 -4.69 -17.40
N PRO A 496 0.96 -5.36 -18.25
CA PRO A 496 0.70 -6.73 -18.70
C PRO A 496 0.47 -7.74 -17.57
N ARG A 497 1.22 -7.63 -16.46
CA ARG A 497 1.08 -8.48 -15.27
C ARG A 497 -0.34 -8.40 -14.68
N LEU A 498 -0.89 -7.19 -14.57
CA LEU A 498 -2.20 -6.94 -13.97
C LEU A 498 -3.34 -7.40 -14.89
N ARG A 499 -3.18 -7.19 -16.21
CA ARG A 499 -4.09 -7.76 -17.20
C ARG A 499 -4.13 -9.28 -17.08
N ARG A 500 -2.97 -9.94 -17.06
CA ARG A 500 -2.87 -11.40 -16.87
C ARG A 500 -3.55 -11.85 -15.59
N GLN A 501 -3.31 -11.16 -14.48
CA GLN A 501 -3.91 -11.50 -13.20
C GLN A 501 -5.44 -11.38 -13.21
N MET A 502 -5.97 -10.31 -13.83
CA MET A 502 -7.42 -10.15 -13.95
C MET A 502 -8.03 -11.19 -14.90
N LEU A 503 -7.36 -11.56 -15.99
CA LEU A 503 -7.79 -12.65 -16.86
C LEU A 503 -7.84 -13.99 -16.09
N ALA A 504 -6.82 -14.30 -15.29
CA ALA A 504 -6.81 -15.45 -14.40
C ALA A 504 -8.02 -15.43 -13.46
N ARG A 505 -8.22 -14.31 -12.76
CA ARG A 505 -9.33 -14.14 -11.80
C ARG A 505 -10.71 -14.32 -12.44
N LEU A 506 -10.92 -13.84 -13.66
CA LEU A 506 -12.21 -13.92 -14.35
C LEU A 506 -12.49 -15.33 -14.91
N THR A 507 -11.46 -16.15 -15.13
CA THR A 507 -11.58 -17.44 -15.84
C THR A 507 -11.38 -18.65 -14.94
N GLU A 508 -10.62 -18.49 -13.86
CA GLU A 508 -10.30 -19.55 -12.90
C GLU A 508 -11.20 -19.50 -11.65
N ALA A 509 -12.10 -18.51 -11.56
CA ALA A 509 -13.07 -18.41 -10.46
C ALA A 509 -13.98 -19.67 -10.39
N PRO A 510 -14.33 -20.13 -9.17
CA PRO A 510 -15.20 -21.28 -8.98
C PRO A 510 -16.59 -21.05 -9.62
N PRO A 511 -17.31 -22.10 -10.03
CA PRO A 511 -18.56 -21.98 -10.78
C PRO A 511 -19.59 -21.03 -10.16
N GLU A 512 -19.72 -21.03 -8.82
CA GLU A 512 -20.60 -20.15 -8.04
C GLU A 512 -20.24 -18.67 -8.17
N ALA A 513 -18.95 -18.35 -8.34
CA ALA A 513 -18.47 -16.98 -8.55
C ALA A 513 -18.66 -16.50 -10.00
N ARG A 514 -19.03 -17.40 -10.93
CA ARG A 514 -19.28 -17.08 -12.34
C ARG A 514 -20.70 -16.60 -12.61
N GLU A 515 -21.53 -16.32 -11.60
CA GLU A 515 -22.92 -15.89 -11.83
C GLU A 515 -23.05 -14.39 -12.18
N TRP A 516 -22.00 -13.61 -12.00
CA TRP A 516 -22.05 -12.15 -12.18
C TRP A 516 -21.95 -11.77 -13.66
N PRO A 517 -22.98 -11.10 -14.24
CA PRO A 517 -22.90 -10.61 -15.62
C PRO A 517 -21.70 -9.69 -15.83
N THR A 518 -21.36 -8.86 -14.84
CA THR A 518 -20.25 -7.90 -14.89
C THR A 518 -18.92 -8.56 -15.23
N ASP A 519 -18.68 -9.81 -14.84
CA ASP A 519 -17.42 -10.51 -15.11
C ASP A 519 -17.19 -10.76 -16.60
N VAL A 520 -18.25 -11.08 -17.33
CA VAL A 520 -18.19 -11.31 -18.79
C VAL A 520 -17.89 -9.99 -19.50
N ASP A 521 -18.48 -8.89 -19.03
CA ASP A 521 -18.25 -7.58 -19.64
C ASP A 521 -16.85 -7.05 -19.30
N LEU A 522 -16.36 -7.29 -18.08
CA LEU A 522 -14.97 -7.02 -17.68
C LEU A 522 -13.98 -7.84 -18.52
N PHE A 523 -14.27 -9.12 -18.77
CA PHE A 523 -13.44 -9.93 -19.65
C PHE A 523 -13.36 -9.33 -21.05
N LEU A 524 -14.49 -8.92 -21.63
CA LEU A 524 -14.53 -8.32 -22.97
C LEU A 524 -13.76 -7.00 -23.05
N ASP A 525 -13.70 -6.21 -21.98
CA ASP A 525 -12.91 -4.98 -21.94
C ASP A 525 -11.41 -5.24 -21.73
N LEU A 526 -11.03 -6.35 -21.07
CA LEU A 526 -9.63 -6.72 -20.84
C LEU A 526 -9.01 -7.59 -21.94
N ALA A 527 -9.85 -8.28 -22.72
CA ALA A 527 -9.46 -9.11 -23.86
C ALA A 527 -9.21 -8.25 -25.12
N ASP A 528 -8.60 -7.08 -24.96
CA ASP A 528 -8.19 -6.21 -26.07
C ASP A 528 -7.03 -6.85 -26.85
N PRO A 529 -7.22 -7.21 -28.14
CA PRO A 529 -6.21 -7.94 -28.91
C PRO A 529 -4.94 -7.11 -29.14
N GLU A 530 -5.03 -5.80 -29.31
CA GLU A 530 -3.84 -4.95 -29.52
C GLU A 530 -2.93 -4.98 -28.30
N ALA A 531 -3.52 -4.83 -27.12
CA ALA A 531 -2.78 -4.84 -25.87
C ALA A 531 -2.34 -6.25 -25.43
N LEU A 532 -2.80 -7.31 -26.10
CA LEU A 532 -2.37 -8.71 -25.90
C LEU A 532 -1.22 -9.10 -26.83
N THR A 533 -1.14 -8.50 -28.02
CA THR A 533 -0.07 -8.72 -29.02
C THR A 533 1.07 -7.72 -28.89
N ASP A 534 0.87 -6.59 -28.22
CA ASP A 534 1.95 -5.64 -27.92
C ASP A 534 2.99 -6.28 -26.96
N PRO A 535 4.24 -6.49 -27.40
CA PRO A 535 5.31 -6.92 -26.50
C PRO A 535 5.68 -5.83 -25.49
N GLY A 536 5.37 -4.57 -25.80
CA GLY A 536 5.74 -3.41 -25.00
C GLY A 536 7.24 -3.36 -24.76
N TRP A 537 7.65 -3.49 -23.49
CA TRP A 537 9.06 -3.49 -23.05
C TRP A 537 9.58 -4.89 -22.71
N ARG A 538 8.76 -5.92 -22.88
CA ARG A 538 9.17 -7.32 -22.66
C ARG A 538 9.73 -7.89 -23.95
N ASP A 539 10.51 -8.96 -23.82
CA ASP A 539 10.99 -9.72 -24.97
C ASP A 539 9.87 -10.50 -25.69
N HIS A 540 8.67 -10.61 -25.08
CA HIS A 540 7.51 -11.25 -25.70
C HIS A 540 6.16 -10.66 -25.27
N ALA A 541 5.16 -10.77 -26.16
CA ALA A 541 3.78 -10.38 -25.91
C ALA A 541 3.05 -11.35 -24.96
N LEU A 542 1.98 -10.87 -24.31
CA LEU A 542 1.17 -11.69 -23.38
C LEU A 542 0.54 -12.89 -24.07
N ILE A 543 0.09 -12.74 -25.31
CA ILE A 543 -0.56 -13.83 -26.05
C ILE A 543 0.40 -15.01 -26.34
N SER A 544 1.71 -14.80 -26.24
CA SER A 544 2.69 -15.89 -26.37
C SER A 544 2.63 -16.85 -25.16
N GLU A 545 2.28 -16.33 -23.98
CA GLU A 545 2.18 -17.11 -22.74
C GLU A 545 1.08 -18.19 -22.86
N ARG A 546 1.43 -19.46 -22.63
CA ARG A 546 0.49 -20.59 -22.73
C ARG A 546 -0.69 -20.43 -21.76
N THR A 547 -0.44 -19.95 -20.55
CA THR A 547 -1.46 -19.73 -19.52
C THR A 547 -2.46 -18.66 -19.94
N VAL A 548 -1.99 -17.55 -20.51
CA VAL A 548 -2.86 -16.46 -21.00
C VAL A 548 -3.76 -16.96 -22.14
N ARG A 549 -3.22 -17.73 -23.10
CA ARG A 549 -4.04 -18.33 -24.17
C ARG A 549 -5.14 -19.24 -23.64
N ARG A 550 -4.85 -20.04 -22.61
CA ARG A 550 -5.85 -20.89 -21.94
C ARG A 550 -6.95 -20.04 -21.32
N GLN A 551 -6.59 -18.99 -20.59
CA GLN A 551 -7.53 -18.08 -19.93
C GLN A 551 -8.42 -17.37 -20.96
N LEU A 552 -7.84 -16.82 -22.03
CA LEU A 552 -8.59 -16.18 -23.11
C LEU A 552 -9.58 -17.14 -23.79
N THR A 553 -9.18 -18.40 -23.99
CA THR A 553 -10.05 -19.44 -24.56
C THR A 553 -11.25 -19.69 -23.65
N ILE A 554 -11.02 -19.84 -22.34
CA ILE A 554 -12.10 -20.04 -21.35
C ILE A 554 -13.03 -18.81 -21.30
N GLY A 555 -12.48 -17.60 -21.28
CA GLY A 555 -13.26 -16.37 -21.22
C GLY A 555 -14.15 -16.18 -22.45
N TRP A 556 -13.61 -16.39 -23.66
CA TRP A 556 -14.42 -16.34 -24.88
C TRP A 556 -15.49 -17.42 -24.93
N ALA A 557 -15.23 -18.62 -24.40
CA ALA A 557 -16.25 -19.66 -24.30
C ALA A 557 -17.41 -19.23 -23.39
N LEU A 558 -17.10 -18.56 -22.28
CA LEU A 558 -18.11 -17.98 -21.39
C LEU A 558 -18.92 -16.86 -22.07
N VAL A 559 -18.27 -16.01 -22.86
CA VAL A 559 -18.95 -14.97 -23.67
C VAL A 559 -19.95 -15.62 -24.62
N PHE A 560 -19.51 -16.59 -25.43
CA PHE A 560 -20.37 -17.27 -26.41
C PHE A 560 -21.55 -18.01 -25.77
N ALA A 561 -21.38 -18.51 -24.55
CA ALA A 561 -22.43 -19.21 -23.83
C ALA A 561 -23.46 -18.27 -23.17
N ARG A 562 -23.09 -17.02 -22.83
CA ARG A 562 -23.88 -16.18 -21.91
C ARG A 562 -24.28 -14.82 -22.45
N ARG A 563 -23.75 -14.41 -23.61
CA ARG A 563 -24.07 -13.13 -24.23
C ARG A 563 -24.77 -13.36 -25.57
N PRO A 564 -25.78 -12.53 -25.91
CA PRO A 564 -26.38 -12.53 -27.24
C PRO A 564 -25.33 -12.30 -28.34
N CYS A 565 -25.59 -12.86 -29.52
CA CYS A 565 -24.69 -12.80 -30.68
C CYS A 565 -24.28 -11.37 -31.02
N GLU A 566 -25.24 -10.46 -30.98
CA GLU A 566 -25.12 -9.06 -31.35
C GLU A 566 -24.09 -8.33 -30.49
N MET A 567 -23.97 -8.70 -29.20
CA MET A 567 -23.06 -8.07 -28.25
C MET A 567 -21.60 -8.46 -28.48
N TRP A 568 -21.33 -9.76 -28.72
CA TRP A 568 -19.96 -10.22 -28.86
C TRP A 568 -19.41 -10.10 -30.28
N VAL A 569 -20.26 -10.03 -31.32
CA VAL A 569 -19.83 -9.74 -32.70
C VAL A 569 -19.11 -8.39 -32.81
N LEU A 570 -19.60 -7.36 -32.10
CA LEU A 570 -18.94 -6.05 -32.06
C LEU A 570 -17.53 -6.14 -31.43
N LYS A 571 -17.36 -6.99 -30.42
CA LYS A 571 -16.08 -7.19 -29.72
C LYS A 571 -15.12 -8.14 -30.44
N LEU A 572 -15.61 -8.96 -31.39
CA LEU A 572 -14.78 -9.81 -32.25
C LEU A 572 -14.11 -9.04 -33.40
N SER A 573 -14.68 -7.92 -33.84
CA SER A 573 -14.15 -7.17 -34.98
C SER A 573 -12.69 -6.70 -34.77
N PRO A 574 -12.31 -6.13 -33.59
CA PRO A 574 -10.91 -5.84 -33.30
C PRO A 574 -9.99 -7.06 -33.34
N TRP A 575 -10.46 -8.24 -32.90
CA TRP A 575 -9.64 -9.46 -32.91
C TRP A 575 -9.31 -9.92 -34.32
N LEU A 576 -10.29 -9.89 -35.22
CA LEU A 576 -10.07 -10.21 -36.64
C LEU A 576 -9.18 -9.17 -37.31
N GLN A 577 -9.35 -7.89 -36.95
CA GLN A 577 -8.51 -6.82 -37.48
C GLN A 577 -7.03 -7.00 -37.10
N VAL A 578 -6.74 -7.25 -35.82
CA VAL A 578 -5.37 -7.49 -35.35
C VAL A 578 -4.82 -8.78 -35.93
N ALA A 579 -5.62 -9.86 -36.02
CA ALA A 579 -5.17 -11.12 -36.64
C ALA A 579 -4.85 -10.96 -38.14
N ALA A 580 -5.55 -10.08 -38.85
CA ALA A 580 -5.24 -9.75 -40.25
C ALA A 580 -3.90 -9.01 -40.37
N ALA A 581 -3.67 -8.02 -39.50
CA ALA A 581 -2.49 -7.16 -39.53
C ALA A 581 -1.22 -7.82 -38.96
N ASP A 582 -1.32 -8.55 -37.85
CA ASP A 582 -0.20 -9.16 -37.14
C ASP A 582 0.01 -10.62 -37.56
N GLN A 583 0.92 -10.83 -38.51
CA GLN A 583 1.25 -12.16 -39.02
C GLN A 583 1.86 -13.08 -37.95
N GLN A 584 2.63 -12.52 -37.01
CA GLN A 584 3.33 -13.28 -35.98
C GLN A 584 2.34 -13.91 -35.00
N HIS A 585 1.31 -13.17 -34.60
CA HIS A 585 0.34 -13.60 -33.59
C HIS A 585 -1.00 -14.09 -34.16
N ARG A 586 -1.22 -14.00 -35.48
CA ARG A 586 -2.46 -14.42 -36.18
C ARG A 586 -2.98 -15.78 -35.74
N ASN A 587 -2.14 -16.81 -35.83
CA ASN A 587 -2.57 -18.19 -35.52
C ASN A 587 -2.95 -18.34 -34.04
N ALA A 588 -2.26 -17.63 -33.14
CA ALA A 588 -2.61 -17.64 -31.72
C ALA A 588 -4.00 -17.02 -31.49
N LEU A 589 -4.25 -15.83 -32.06
CA LEU A 589 -5.54 -15.12 -31.96
C LEU A 589 -6.71 -15.97 -32.49
N LEU A 590 -6.58 -16.53 -33.70
CA LEU A 590 -7.63 -17.37 -34.30
C LEU A 590 -7.82 -18.67 -33.51
N SER A 591 -6.74 -19.30 -33.05
CA SER A 591 -6.84 -20.56 -32.29
C SER A 591 -7.61 -20.40 -30.98
N ILE A 592 -7.48 -19.25 -30.31
CA ILE A 592 -8.25 -18.93 -29.09
C ILE A 592 -9.74 -18.90 -29.40
N LEU A 593 -10.16 -18.15 -30.42
CA LEU A 593 -11.57 -17.99 -30.78
C LEU A 593 -12.19 -19.31 -31.24
N VAL A 594 -11.49 -20.08 -32.08
CA VAL A 594 -11.95 -21.38 -32.57
C VAL A 594 -12.08 -22.38 -31.43
N ARG A 595 -11.09 -22.45 -30.52
CA ARG A 595 -11.16 -23.34 -29.35
C ARG A 595 -12.27 -22.93 -28.38
N ALA A 596 -12.49 -21.62 -28.20
CA ALA A 596 -13.56 -21.10 -27.37
C ALA A 596 -14.96 -21.43 -27.92
N GLY A 597 -15.10 -21.48 -29.25
CA GLY A 597 -16.34 -21.90 -29.92
C GLY A 597 -16.61 -23.41 -29.88
N ARG A 598 -15.74 -24.23 -29.27
CA ARG A 598 -15.93 -25.68 -29.18
C ARG A 598 -17.26 -25.99 -28.46
N GLY A 599 -18.15 -26.70 -29.14
CA GLY A 599 -19.49 -27.03 -28.63
C GLY A 599 -20.55 -25.95 -28.89
N ASN A 600 -20.20 -24.82 -29.52
CA ASN A 600 -21.15 -23.78 -29.94
C ASN A 600 -21.08 -23.58 -31.46
N ALA A 601 -21.87 -24.38 -32.19
CA ALA A 601 -21.89 -24.35 -33.66
C ALA A 601 -22.27 -22.97 -34.23
N THR A 602 -23.16 -22.25 -33.54
CA THR A 602 -23.58 -20.89 -33.93
C THR A 602 -22.41 -19.91 -33.86
N ALA A 603 -21.61 -19.95 -32.79
CA ALA A 603 -20.43 -19.10 -32.65
C ALA A 603 -19.39 -19.38 -33.76
N LEU A 604 -19.12 -20.65 -34.06
CA LEU A 604 -18.19 -21.03 -35.13
C LEU A 604 -18.69 -20.64 -36.54
N ALA A 605 -19.99 -20.82 -36.80
CA ALA A 605 -20.61 -20.40 -38.05
C ALA A 605 -20.51 -18.88 -38.22
N GLN A 606 -20.78 -18.12 -37.16
CA GLN A 606 -20.70 -16.66 -37.20
C GLN A 606 -19.27 -16.16 -37.39
N LEU A 607 -18.28 -16.76 -36.70
CA LEU A 607 -16.86 -16.47 -36.90
C LEU A 607 -16.45 -16.63 -38.37
N TYR A 608 -16.89 -17.73 -39.01
CA TYR A 608 -16.62 -17.98 -40.42
C TYR A 608 -17.32 -16.99 -41.35
N THR A 609 -18.58 -16.64 -41.06
CA THR A 609 -19.30 -15.62 -41.83
C THR A 609 -18.59 -14.28 -41.76
N MET A 610 -18.19 -13.84 -40.56
CA MET A 610 -17.49 -12.57 -40.37
C MET A 610 -16.20 -12.50 -41.19
N THR A 611 -15.37 -13.55 -41.22
CA THR A 611 -14.12 -13.54 -42.02
C THR A 611 -14.36 -13.42 -43.52
N ARG A 612 -15.58 -13.67 -44.01
CA ARG A 612 -15.96 -13.55 -45.43
C ARG A 612 -16.70 -12.26 -45.78
N GLU A 613 -17.24 -11.56 -44.79
CA GLU A 613 -18.03 -10.33 -45.00
C GLU A 613 -17.17 -9.14 -45.44
N LYS A 614 -15.91 -9.07 -44.99
CA LYS A 614 -14.97 -7.99 -45.35
C LYS A 614 -13.78 -8.51 -46.12
N GLU A 615 -13.45 -7.84 -47.21
CA GLU A 615 -12.28 -8.16 -48.05
C GLU A 615 -10.97 -8.14 -47.25
N SER A 616 -10.85 -7.22 -46.27
CA SER A 616 -9.70 -7.11 -45.36
C SER A 616 -9.47 -8.35 -44.48
N TRP A 617 -10.48 -9.21 -44.31
CA TRP A 617 -10.42 -10.42 -43.49
C TRP A 617 -10.44 -11.71 -44.30
N ALA A 618 -10.57 -11.63 -45.63
CA ALA A 618 -10.66 -12.80 -46.50
C ALA A 618 -9.48 -13.77 -46.31
N LEU A 619 -8.27 -13.22 -46.11
CA LEU A 619 -7.03 -13.95 -45.82
C LEU A 619 -7.04 -14.78 -44.52
N LEU A 620 -8.01 -14.55 -43.63
CA LEU A 620 -8.19 -15.32 -42.39
C LEU A 620 -9.04 -16.58 -42.59
N SER A 621 -9.77 -16.70 -43.71
CA SER A 621 -10.73 -17.78 -43.94
C SER A 621 -10.06 -19.15 -44.00
N ASP A 622 -8.96 -19.28 -44.74
CA ASP A 622 -8.25 -20.56 -44.89
C ASP A 622 -7.60 -21.03 -43.57
N PRO A 623 -6.84 -20.18 -42.84
CA PRO A 623 -6.34 -20.53 -41.50
C PRO A 623 -7.47 -20.93 -40.53
N LEU A 624 -8.60 -20.21 -40.57
CA LEU A 624 -9.73 -20.49 -39.68
C LEU A 624 -10.39 -21.84 -39.98
N ILE A 625 -10.62 -22.18 -41.26
CA ILE A 625 -11.14 -23.50 -41.65
C ILE A 625 -10.18 -24.61 -41.20
N GLN A 626 -8.87 -24.44 -41.42
CA GLN A 626 -7.88 -25.44 -40.99
C GLN A 626 -7.94 -25.67 -39.48
N LEU A 627 -8.03 -24.60 -38.67
CA LEU A 627 -8.17 -24.71 -37.23
C LEU A 627 -9.49 -25.40 -36.81
N ILE A 628 -10.60 -25.09 -37.48
CA ILE A 628 -11.90 -25.73 -37.21
C ILE A 628 -11.85 -27.24 -37.52
N ASN A 629 -11.24 -27.62 -38.64
CA ASN A 629 -11.11 -29.03 -39.04
C ASN A 629 -10.19 -29.79 -38.06
N THR A 630 -9.04 -29.20 -37.71
CA THR A 630 -8.12 -29.77 -36.72
C THR A 630 -8.82 -30.03 -35.38
N LEU A 631 -9.67 -29.08 -34.93
CA LEU A 631 -10.43 -29.21 -33.69
C LEU A 631 -11.49 -30.33 -33.73
N ARG A 632 -12.02 -30.68 -34.93
CA ARG A 632 -12.94 -31.81 -35.12
C ARG A 632 -12.21 -33.16 -35.12
N GLU A 633 -10.97 -33.18 -35.58
CA GLU A 633 -10.15 -34.40 -35.70
C GLU A 633 -9.47 -34.81 -34.39
N THR A 634 -9.39 -33.92 -33.39
CA THR A 634 -8.88 -34.22 -32.03
C THR A 634 -10.00 -34.43 -30.99
N PRO A 635 -10.52 -35.66 -30.80
CA PRO A 635 -11.27 -36.02 -29.60
C PRO A 635 -10.28 -36.23 -28.44
N ASP A 636 -10.40 -35.49 -27.33
CA ASP A 636 -9.53 -35.71 -26.17
C ASP A 636 -10.18 -36.65 -25.16
N HIS A 637 -9.40 -37.67 -24.78
CA HIS A 637 -9.60 -38.50 -23.61
C HIS A 637 -9.67 -37.63 -22.33
N PRO A 638 -10.60 -37.91 -21.41
CA PRO A 638 -10.59 -37.29 -20.10
C PRO A 638 -9.52 -37.94 -19.22
N THR A 639 -8.36 -37.31 -19.04
CA THR A 639 -7.52 -37.59 -17.86
C THR A 639 -8.06 -36.78 -16.68
N TYR A 640 -9.11 -37.29 -16.04
CA TYR A 640 -9.40 -37.10 -14.61
C TYR A 640 -10.50 -38.09 -14.18
N VAL A 641 -10.08 -39.24 -13.65
CA VAL A 641 -10.84 -40.11 -12.73
C VAL A 641 -9.84 -40.41 -11.62
N ASP A 642 -9.85 -39.62 -10.55
CA ASP A 642 -10.54 -39.93 -9.30
C ASP A 642 -10.22 -41.34 -8.77
N ASP A 643 -8.99 -41.50 -8.29
CA ASP A 643 -8.57 -42.66 -7.50
C ASP A 643 -8.63 -42.29 -6.01
N ARG A 644 -9.84 -41.98 -5.53
CA ARG A 644 -10.19 -42.01 -4.12
C ARG A 644 -11.61 -42.50 -3.95
N ARG A 645 -11.78 -43.82 -3.89
CA ARG A 645 -12.74 -44.46 -2.98
C ARG A 645 -12.39 -45.93 -2.73
N THR A 646 -12.55 -46.31 -1.47
CA THR A 646 -12.67 -47.65 -0.90
C THR A 646 -11.42 -48.53 -0.81
N SER A 647 -10.65 -48.34 0.27
CA SER A 647 -10.35 -49.34 1.32
C SER A 647 -9.64 -48.67 2.49
#